data_AF-A0A182Q9U0-F1
#
_entry.id   AF-A0A182Q9U0-F1
#
_cell.length_a   1.000
_cell.length_b   1.000
_cell.length_c   1.000
_cell.angle_alpha   90.00
_cell.angle_beta   90.00
_cell.angle_gamma   90.00
#
_symmetry.space_group_name_H-M   'P 1'
#
loop_
_entity.id
_entity.type
_entity.pdbx_description
1 polymer ?
#
loop_
_entity_poly.entity_id
_entity_poly.type
_entity_poly.pdbx_seq_one_letter_code
_entity_poly.pdbx_strand_id
1 'polypeptide(L)'
;MVFVRLLTLHVVLCVLHSATSGSRHVLPVLYELDDWGRCDIAPERDWYCMVRVIVDGQHPSLRFENDDRKHFRRTLLDRGVCLTPEARAGDDASTGRLEAPPKRWNKSDRYIMSEFFPSSMQAELATELAVGDVINRRLSSRSPGLTAYTEIEYCLKHDPQGQFEFALGVSVAVAFALAIALVLNARSWIAGEFASAREPSGGKQFLLFDLYKSFGLVGVVLAHSTLFGPFLMPIANVELLEQVIAHPSAKLWRLVCPFLMLVFFAMSAMLLTVKLLHASGTPCPRPTFAAIVTNRLIRLMPLNLLTLAFGALVYDRFIGGPLAPRQLSVEQGFCRSRWWMNVLFISNFNMNQPCLPHSWYISADFQLFLLITLVLMAMMSAFMAQLYTPFYNNLCWSVGGMLAGIVYNRFQRSNSLTRDRLLHGINYGIGIFLAMLVVSIHETMSASDESSPNARWPLAAWYSTYKLSAAAFFSASMLRILLTEKDFYGSSIVRMGAKLYYCVYLIHLPIFRIVFSNETAVVEGTLPLLKYSKFASYHEHSLLDRGLCVDACVGLVDRLDPAVAATFYTERTTVTPYRLLSIPSEKDLPEQQARYGRVLNICANYHLQQRYNLSGYSELERCVAADSRLPVLDIYHVLFALVVVILLGAVGFATYCDGQKVAPTNNNNYSPHRNGALWMEFSLKRTCSQLIAVPRSPIQRDFAFVEIFRMLSVFVILAIHVTMCYIAAPTANMRPLEEFFGRRFSLMAVSVFPFQVHTFFTIGGVMLAVHFLDQAASRAANRPIGWSFLWKGLVMRYARIFPVLFVVWLYQVSWLDWYASGPGDYRYFGLEKDNCRTNGWLNFLLINNYFKYGNMCMQQTWHLAADFQFFLVGLTFLILIVRHPRMLWPLVVAATVFSVVAPVINLYRHKLPGVILTNFKQFRFILYAHPTLENDYMLSHPHTCSYFSGLFAGIAYHRSRTSPIPLLSGGNVVWMLKWVPPTLVLLQAAPAPFFYGLNYSQPMLWNAIYGAVHRCCWGAMCAVGILYGATLWNGRRARIHFHPALLVLSRLSFGVYIVQFNVLKSLTQNATDEGVDFNWQIYVRMTSASPSV
;
A
#
# COMPACT_ATOMS: atom_id res chain seq x y z
N MET A 1 -8.28 -19.24 -2.94
CA MET A 1 -6.98 -18.93 -2.29
C MET A 1 -6.53 -17.47 -2.42
N VAL A 2 -6.48 -16.84 -3.60
CA VAL A 2 -6.26 -15.38 -3.70
C VAL A 2 -7.30 -14.61 -2.86
N PHE A 3 -8.56 -15.06 -2.88
CA PHE A 3 -9.63 -14.56 -2.01
C PHE A 3 -9.29 -14.57 -0.52
N VAL A 4 -8.69 -15.65 0.02
CA VAL A 4 -8.26 -15.75 1.43
C VAL A 4 -7.08 -14.82 1.74
N ARG A 5 -6.26 -14.49 0.73
CA ARG A 5 -5.11 -13.58 0.83
C ARG A 5 -5.50 -12.11 0.75
N LEU A 6 -6.50 -11.79 -0.06
CA LEU A 6 -7.20 -10.52 -0.03
C LEU A 6 -7.93 -10.37 1.30
N LEU A 7 -8.67 -11.40 1.74
CA LEU A 7 -9.35 -11.41 3.04
C LEU A 7 -8.37 -11.18 4.20
N THR A 8 -7.17 -11.77 4.18
CA THR A 8 -6.17 -11.49 5.21
C THR A 8 -5.66 -10.06 5.18
N LEU A 9 -5.34 -9.52 4.00
CA LEU A 9 -4.94 -8.12 3.86
C LEU A 9 -6.06 -7.15 4.31
N HIS A 10 -7.29 -7.44 3.91
CA HIS A 10 -8.51 -6.71 4.25
C HIS A 10 -8.77 -6.73 5.76
N VAL A 11 -8.57 -7.90 6.38
CA VAL A 11 -8.78 -8.09 7.81
C VAL A 11 -7.69 -7.39 8.65
N VAL A 12 -6.43 -7.24 8.18
CA VAL A 12 -5.42 -6.32 8.78
C VAL A 12 -5.95 -4.89 8.88
N LEU A 13 -6.60 -4.46 7.81
CA LEU A 13 -6.98 -3.07 7.61
C LEU A 13 -8.29 -2.76 8.35
N CYS A 14 -9.16 -3.76 8.49
CA CYS A 14 -10.31 -3.72 9.38
C CYS A 14 -9.92 -3.77 10.88
N VAL A 15 -8.76 -4.31 11.28
CA VAL A 15 -8.30 -4.30 12.71
C VAL A 15 -8.31 -2.88 13.25
N LEU A 16 -7.74 -1.98 12.47
CA LEU A 16 -7.58 -0.57 12.82
C LEU A 16 -8.94 0.18 12.82
N HIS A 17 -10.04 -0.45 12.35
CA HIS A 17 -11.24 0.22 11.84
C HIS A 17 -12.33 0.60 12.85
N SER A 18 -12.26 0.12 14.09
CA SER A 18 -13.40 0.20 15.02
C SER A 18 -13.20 1.15 16.20
N ALA A 19 -12.31 2.11 16.05
CA ALA A 19 -11.80 2.89 17.15
C ALA A 19 -11.53 4.31 16.66
N THR A 20 -12.54 5.17 16.75
CA THR A 20 -12.43 6.65 16.83
C THR A 20 -13.84 7.22 17.01
N SER A 21 -14.42 7.02 18.20
CA SER A 21 -15.51 7.87 18.71
C SER A 21 -15.50 7.81 20.23
N GLY A 22 -14.96 8.84 20.89
CA GLY A 22 -14.85 8.87 22.35
C GLY A 22 -14.03 10.05 22.87
N SER A 23 -14.75 11.04 23.41
CA SER A 23 -14.37 11.99 24.47
C SER A 23 -12.89 12.08 24.86
N ARG A 24 -12.26 13.25 24.64
CA ARG A 24 -10.95 13.57 25.22
C ARG A 24 -11.02 13.91 26.73
N HIS A 25 -9.95 13.54 27.43
CA HIS A 25 -9.43 14.10 28.69
C HIS A 25 -10.25 13.91 29.99
N VAL A 26 -9.96 12.84 30.74
CA VAL A 26 -10.05 12.83 32.22
C VAL A 26 -8.89 12.07 32.91
N LEU A 27 -8.02 11.35 32.18
CA LEU A 27 -7.02 10.43 32.74
C LEU A 27 -5.58 10.79 32.33
N PRO A 28 -4.56 10.52 33.18
CA PRO A 28 -3.16 10.81 32.88
C PRO A 28 -2.62 9.93 31.73
N VAL A 29 -1.74 10.50 30.91
CA VAL A 29 -1.16 9.82 29.74
C VAL A 29 -0.18 8.73 30.15
N LEU A 30 -0.24 7.58 29.46
CA LEU A 30 0.59 6.40 29.78
C LEU A 30 2.08 6.66 29.52
N TYR A 31 2.39 7.45 28.49
CA TYR A 31 3.74 7.90 28.12
C TYR A 31 3.77 9.43 28.07
N GLU A 32 4.80 10.03 28.66
CA GLU A 32 5.11 11.46 28.55
C GLU A 32 6.62 11.63 28.68
N LEU A 33 7.25 12.20 27.66
CA LEU A 33 8.69 12.29 27.50
C LEU A 33 9.03 13.77 27.32
N ASP A 34 9.96 14.30 28.12
CA ASP A 34 10.51 15.64 27.91
C ASP A 34 11.14 15.77 26.51
N ASP A 35 11.28 17.01 26.01
CA ASP A 35 11.83 17.27 24.67
C ASP A 35 13.29 16.81 24.58
N TRP A 36 13.45 15.56 24.13
CA TRP A 36 14.72 14.87 23.91
C TRP A 36 15.69 15.69 23.06
N GLY A 37 15.18 16.47 22.09
CA GLY A 37 16.00 17.33 21.23
C GLY A 37 16.48 18.62 21.87
N ARG A 38 16.03 18.94 23.09
CA ARG A 38 16.49 20.09 23.89
C ARG A 38 17.36 19.71 25.10
N CYS A 39 17.42 18.42 25.45
CA CYS A 39 18.23 17.96 26.58
C CYS A 39 19.70 17.84 26.13
N ASP A 40 20.60 18.63 26.70
CA ASP A 40 22.02 18.65 26.30
C ASP A 40 22.82 17.59 27.07
N ILE A 41 22.68 16.34 26.64
CA ILE A 41 23.10 15.16 27.40
C ILE A 41 24.64 15.06 27.51
N ALA A 42 25.18 15.51 28.63
CA ALA A 42 26.60 15.39 28.96
C ALA A 42 26.81 15.18 30.47
N PRO A 43 27.93 14.56 30.90
CA PRO A 43 28.13 14.20 32.31
C PRO A 43 28.04 15.41 33.26
N GLU A 44 28.54 16.55 32.79
CA GLU A 44 28.61 17.83 33.50
C GLU A 44 27.37 18.73 33.28
N ARG A 45 26.45 18.36 32.37
CA ARG A 45 25.27 19.17 32.00
C ARG A 45 23.98 18.41 32.32
N ASP A 46 23.13 18.14 31.34
CA ASP A 46 21.84 17.49 31.56
C ASP A 46 21.97 15.97 31.52
N TRP A 47 21.19 15.28 32.35
CA TRP A 47 21.01 13.83 32.29
C TRP A 47 19.58 13.52 31.85
N TYR A 48 19.39 12.64 30.87
CA TYR A 48 18.04 12.22 30.47
C TYR A 48 17.69 10.87 31.12
N CYS A 49 16.74 10.88 32.04
CA CYS A 49 16.33 9.70 32.81
C CYS A 49 14.97 9.17 32.34
N MET A 50 14.89 7.86 32.10
CA MET A 50 13.64 7.13 31.89
C MET A 50 13.17 6.54 33.22
N VAL A 51 11.92 6.79 33.55
CA VAL A 51 11.37 6.64 34.91
C VAL A 51 10.01 5.95 34.83
N ARG A 52 9.81 4.93 35.64
CA ARG A 52 8.50 4.31 35.84
C ARG A 52 7.82 4.96 37.04
N VAL A 53 6.55 5.27 36.87
CA VAL A 53 5.75 6.04 37.83
C VAL A 53 4.51 5.23 38.21
N ILE A 54 4.39 4.92 39.49
CA ILE A 54 3.23 4.25 40.08
C ILE A 54 2.39 5.34 40.75
N VAL A 55 1.15 5.51 40.31
CA VAL A 55 0.24 6.50 40.85
C VAL A 55 -0.54 5.91 42.03
N ASP A 56 -0.59 6.65 43.14
CA ASP A 56 -1.42 6.36 44.32
C ASP A 56 -2.36 7.55 44.63
N GLY A 57 -3.44 7.30 45.37
CA GLY A 57 -4.49 8.29 45.69
C GLY A 57 -5.89 7.93 45.16
N GLN A 58 -6.87 8.79 45.46
CA GLN A 58 -8.27 8.64 45.04
C GLN A 58 -8.78 9.90 44.35
N HIS A 59 -9.24 9.78 43.10
CA HIS A 59 -9.94 10.85 42.39
C HIS A 59 -11.46 10.59 42.42
N PRO A 60 -12.31 11.57 42.77
CA PRO A 60 -13.73 11.33 43.09
C PRO A 60 -14.61 10.86 41.93
N SER A 61 -14.10 10.85 40.69
CA SER A 61 -14.84 10.52 39.46
C SER A 61 -14.34 9.27 38.71
N LEU A 62 -13.28 8.60 39.18
CA LEU A 62 -12.57 7.57 38.39
C LEU A 62 -12.21 6.33 39.21
N ARG A 63 -12.68 5.15 38.76
CA ARG A 63 -12.15 3.85 39.22
C ARG A 63 -10.87 3.52 38.43
N PHE A 64 -9.71 3.67 39.08
CA PHE A 64 -8.41 3.34 38.47
C PHE A 64 -8.15 1.81 38.40
N GLU A 65 -8.83 1.02 39.21
CA GLU A 65 -8.65 -0.44 39.30
C GLU A 65 -9.54 -1.16 38.28
N ASN A 66 -8.98 -1.48 37.12
CA ASN A 66 -9.52 -2.49 36.21
C ASN A 66 -8.40 -3.39 35.69
N ASP A 67 -8.07 -4.44 36.46
CA ASP A 67 -6.97 -5.38 36.17
C ASP A 67 -7.44 -6.51 35.22
N ASP A 68 -8.02 -6.12 34.08
CA ASP A 68 -8.43 -7.03 33.00
C ASP A 68 -7.33 -7.12 31.95
N ARG A 69 -7.08 -8.34 31.47
CA ARG A 69 -6.07 -8.67 30.44
C ARG A 69 -6.34 -8.03 29.07
N LYS A 70 -7.47 -7.32 28.91
CA LYS A 70 -7.89 -6.62 27.70
C LYS A 70 -7.55 -5.12 27.70
N HIS A 71 -7.13 -4.55 28.84
CA HIS A 71 -6.88 -3.10 29.00
C HIS A 71 -5.49 -2.81 29.59
N PHE A 72 -4.94 -1.63 29.34
CA PHE A 72 -3.69 -1.16 29.92
C PHE A 72 -3.91 -0.67 31.36
N ARG A 73 -2.99 -1.01 32.26
CA ARG A 73 -3.07 -0.65 33.68
C ARG A 73 -2.75 0.83 33.90
N ARG A 74 -3.79 1.63 34.17
CA ARG A 74 -3.70 3.10 34.25
C ARG A 74 -3.07 3.66 35.54
N THR A 75 -2.70 2.80 36.48
CA THR A 75 -1.91 3.16 37.68
C THR A 75 -0.40 3.09 37.43
N LEU A 76 0.04 2.64 36.25
CA LEU A 76 1.45 2.49 35.88
C LEU A 76 1.74 3.31 34.63
N LEU A 77 2.63 4.29 34.77
CA LEU A 77 2.97 5.24 33.73
C LEU A 77 4.48 5.20 33.46
N ASP A 78 4.91 5.40 32.22
CA ASP A 78 6.33 5.60 31.88
C ASP A 78 6.57 7.10 31.61
N ARG A 79 7.70 7.63 32.08
CA ARG A 79 8.10 9.04 31.97
C ARG A 79 9.54 9.18 31.50
N GLY A 80 9.83 10.24 30.75
CA GLY A 80 11.19 10.67 30.40
C GLY A 80 11.43 12.07 30.91
N VAL A 81 12.48 12.28 31.70
CA VAL A 81 12.77 13.54 32.38
C VAL A 81 14.17 14.01 31.99
N CYS A 82 14.28 15.25 31.52
CA CYS A 82 15.57 15.93 31.40
C CYS A 82 15.92 16.60 32.74
N LEU A 83 17.03 16.19 33.35
CA LEU A 83 17.44 16.57 34.70
C LEU A 83 18.68 17.46 34.63
N THR A 84 18.50 18.76 34.89
CA THR A 84 19.57 19.77 34.82
C THR A 84 20.53 19.67 36.04
N PRO A 85 21.73 20.29 35.99
CA PRO A 85 22.65 20.31 37.13
C PRO A 85 22.03 20.84 38.42
N GLU A 86 21.18 21.86 38.34
CA GLU A 86 20.52 22.48 39.50
C GLU A 86 19.49 21.54 40.14
N ALA A 87 18.72 20.83 39.31
CA ALA A 87 17.78 19.80 39.77
C ALA A 87 18.49 18.61 40.44
N ARG A 88 19.75 18.32 40.05
CA ARG A 88 20.59 17.29 40.69
C ARG A 88 21.22 17.74 42.02
N ALA A 89 21.30 19.05 42.27
CA ALA A 89 22.04 19.63 43.40
C ALA A 89 21.17 20.11 44.58
N GLY A 90 19.85 19.88 44.56
CA GLY A 90 18.92 20.36 45.59
C GLY A 90 19.11 19.72 46.98
N ASP A 91 19.00 20.53 48.04
CA ASP A 91 19.34 20.18 49.43
C ASP A 91 18.62 18.92 49.98
N ASP A 92 17.35 18.68 49.60
CA ASP A 92 16.53 17.57 50.09
C ASP A 92 17.06 16.17 49.68
N ALA A 93 17.89 16.07 48.63
CA ALA A 93 18.41 14.79 48.15
C ALA A 93 19.42 14.12 49.11
N SER A 94 19.91 14.86 50.11
CA SER A 94 21.00 14.43 51.00
C SER A 94 20.56 13.62 52.24
N THR A 95 19.27 13.65 52.62
CA THR A 95 18.76 13.03 53.86
C THR A 95 17.61 12.04 53.68
N GLY A 96 17.05 11.93 52.47
CA GLY A 96 15.91 11.04 52.17
C GLY A 96 16.26 9.54 52.19
N ARG A 97 15.34 8.72 52.72
CA ARG A 97 15.29 7.28 52.46
C ARG A 97 14.25 7.00 51.39
N LEU A 98 14.51 6.05 50.48
CA LEU A 98 13.46 5.56 49.59
C LEU A 98 12.32 4.95 50.41
N GLU A 99 11.09 5.41 50.17
CA GLU A 99 9.91 4.80 50.76
C GLU A 99 9.72 3.38 50.20
N ALA A 100 9.12 2.49 51.01
CA ALA A 100 8.74 1.17 50.52
C ALA A 100 7.56 1.28 49.55
N PRO A 101 7.53 0.52 48.45
CA PRO A 101 6.43 0.60 47.48
C PRO A 101 5.07 0.29 48.14
N PRO A 102 3.97 0.90 47.67
CA PRO A 102 2.65 0.76 48.31
C PRO A 102 2.21 -0.70 48.50
N LYS A 103 1.68 -1.03 49.70
CA LYS A 103 1.27 -2.40 50.07
C LYS A 103 0.21 -3.03 49.13
N ARG A 104 -0.44 -2.25 48.28
CA ARG A 104 -1.42 -2.71 47.26
C ARG A 104 -0.76 -3.31 46.01
N TRP A 105 0.55 -3.17 45.83
CA TRP A 105 1.26 -3.60 44.62
C TRP A 105 1.91 -4.98 44.76
N ASN A 106 1.78 -5.82 43.72
CA ASN A 106 2.30 -7.18 43.72
C ASN A 106 3.73 -7.22 43.15
N LYS A 107 4.59 -8.08 43.71
CA LYS A 107 5.98 -8.25 43.24
C LYS A 107 6.07 -8.77 41.80
N SER A 108 5.02 -9.42 41.28
CA SER A 108 4.94 -9.88 39.88
C SER A 108 5.01 -8.76 38.85
N ASP A 109 4.65 -7.54 39.25
CA ASP A 109 4.46 -6.41 38.34
C ASP A 109 5.76 -5.60 38.18
N ARG A 110 6.77 -5.90 39.04
CA ARG A 110 8.05 -5.22 39.11
C ARG A 110 9.09 -5.89 38.21
N TYR A 111 9.00 -5.61 36.91
CA TYR A 111 10.06 -5.97 35.94
C TYR A 111 11.28 -5.06 36.13
N ILE A 112 12.18 -5.44 37.03
CA ILE A 112 13.46 -4.76 37.25
C ILE A 112 14.36 -5.04 36.04
N MET A 113 14.62 -4.01 35.23
CA MET A 113 15.47 -4.10 34.04
C MET A 113 16.88 -3.50 34.27
N SER A 114 17.12 -2.89 35.44
CA SER A 114 18.36 -2.19 35.82
C SER A 114 19.63 -3.05 35.73
N GLU A 115 19.51 -4.38 35.92
CA GLU A 115 20.60 -5.35 35.79
C GLU A 115 21.13 -5.52 34.36
N PHE A 116 20.34 -5.13 33.34
CA PHE A 116 20.69 -5.30 31.92
C PHE A 116 21.25 -4.02 31.27
N PHE A 117 21.25 -2.89 31.97
CA PHE A 117 21.86 -1.66 31.50
C PHE A 117 23.34 -1.56 31.95
N PRO A 118 24.22 -0.90 31.18
CA PRO A 118 25.59 -0.63 31.60
C PRO A 118 25.64 0.16 32.91
N SER A 119 26.70 -0.01 33.70
CA SER A 119 26.91 0.73 34.96
C SER A 119 26.92 2.26 34.77
N SER A 120 27.32 2.76 33.59
CA SER A 120 27.24 4.18 33.24
C SER A 120 25.81 4.72 33.12
N MET A 121 24.81 3.85 32.93
CA MET A 121 23.40 4.19 32.81
C MET A 121 22.59 3.98 34.10
N GLN A 122 23.21 3.44 35.15
CA GLN A 122 22.56 3.24 36.44
C GLN A 122 22.46 4.57 37.21
N ALA A 123 21.32 4.75 37.89
CA ALA A 123 21.04 5.91 38.72
C ALA A 123 21.58 5.72 40.14
N GLU A 124 21.94 6.83 40.79
CA GLU A 124 22.33 6.86 42.20
C GLU A 124 21.13 7.29 43.05
N LEU A 125 21.16 6.96 44.34
CA LEU A 125 20.04 7.21 45.27
C LEU A 125 19.56 8.68 45.25
N ALA A 126 20.49 9.63 45.17
CA ALA A 126 20.18 11.07 45.08
C ALA A 126 19.49 11.44 43.75
N THR A 127 19.83 10.76 42.65
CA THR A 127 19.17 10.95 41.34
C THR A 127 17.72 10.45 41.38
N GLU A 128 17.49 9.31 42.04
CA GLU A 128 16.15 8.73 42.25
C GLU A 128 15.21 9.71 42.97
N LEU A 129 15.71 10.34 44.04
CA LEU A 129 14.96 11.32 44.84
C LEU A 129 14.66 12.61 44.06
N ALA A 130 15.67 13.18 43.38
CA ALA A 130 15.51 14.41 42.59
C ALA A 130 14.49 14.23 41.45
N VAL A 131 14.54 13.10 40.75
CA VAL A 131 13.57 12.74 39.70
C VAL A 131 12.16 12.55 40.27
N GLY A 132 12.05 11.90 41.43
CA GLY A 132 10.77 11.66 42.10
C GLY A 132 10.05 12.94 42.49
N ASP A 133 10.77 13.94 42.97
CA ASP A 133 10.24 15.27 43.29
C ASP A 133 9.77 16.02 42.03
N VAL A 134 10.59 16.07 40.96
CA VAL A 134 10.20 16.68 39.68
C VAL A 134 8.90 16.07 39.13
N ILE A 135 8.76 14.74 39.19
CA ILE A 135 7.56 14.05 38.72
C ILE A 135 6.35 14.31 39.64
N ASN A 136 6.52 14.29 40.96
CA ASN A 136 5.43 14.58 41.90
C ASN A 136 4.91 16.01 41.77
N ARG A 137 5.78 17.01 41.59
CA ARG A 137 5.39 18.40 41.31
C ARG A 137 4.58 18.52 40.02
N ARG A 138 5.02 17.86 38.94
CA ARG A 138 4.33 17.85 37.64
C ARG A 138 2.98 17.13 37.70
N LEU A 139 2.89 16.01 38.42
CA LEU A 139 1.64 15.25 38.56
C LEU A 139 0.62 16.02 39.41
N SER A 140 1.05 16.54 40.56
CA SER A 140 0.20 17.30 41.49
C SER A 140 -0.37 18.58 40.86
N SER A 141 0.40 19.25 39.97
CA SER A 141 -0.07 20.46 39.29
C SER A 141 -1.13 20.20 38.21
N ARG A 142 -1.14 19.01 37.61
CA ARG A 142 -2.12 18.62 36.58
C ARG A 142 -3.33 17.85 37.13
N SER A 143 -3.14 17.11 38.22
CA SER A 143 -4.17 16.25 38.82
C SER A 143 -4.11 16.32 40.35
N PRO A 144 -4.83 17.28 40.98
CA PRO A 144 -4.85 17.42 42.43
C PRO A 144 -5.35 16.15 43.14
N GLY A 145 -4.63 15.68 44.16
CA GLY A 145 -4.99 14.50 44.95
C GLY A 145 -4.40 13.16 44.48
N LEU A 146 -3.49 13.18 43.49
CA LEU A 146 -2.68 12.02 43.09
C LEU A 146 -1.21 12.21 43.49
N THR A 147 -0.59 11.16 44.02
CA THR A 147 0.86 11.10 44.30
C THR A 147 1.54 10.04 43.44
N ALA A 148 2.86 10.14 43.29
CA ALA A 148 3.67 9.27 42.46
C ALA A 148 4.82 8.63 43.26
N TYR A 149 4.87 7.30 43.25
CA TYR A 149 6.09 6.55 43.57
C TYR A 149 6.89 6.34 42.27
N THR A 150 8.19 6.65 42.28
CA THR A 150 9.03 6.64 41.08
C THR A 150 10.20 5.66 41.20
N GLU A 151 10.50 4.95 40.11
CA GLU A 151 11.62 4.01 39.98
C GLU A 151 12.32 4.26 38.63
N ILE A 152 13.61 4.58 38.63
CA ILE A 152 14.37 4.89 37.41
C ILE A 152 14.73 3.59 36.68
N GLU A 153 14.42 3.53 35.38
CA GLU A 153 14.78 2.41 34.50
C GLU A 153 16.24 2.56 34.01
N TYR A 154 16.65 3.77 33.63
CA TYR A 154 18.04 4.18 33.34
C TYR A 154 18.16 5.71 33.22
N CYS A 155 19.38 6.23 33.37
CA CYS A 155 19.74 7.61 33.03
C CYS A 155 20.86 7.64 31.98
N LEU A 156 20.71 8.46 30.94
CA LEU A 156 21.74 8.70 29.94
C LEU A 156 22.59 9.90 30.36
N LYS A 157 23.90 9.67 30.52
CA LYS A 157 24.92 10.66 30.95
C LYS A 157 25.84 11.10 29.80
N HIS A 158 25.68 10.53 28.60
CA HIS A 158 26.42 10.87 27.38
C HIS A 158 25.47 10.86 26.18
N ASP A 159 25.54 11.88 25.32
CA ASP A 159 24.81 11.92 24.06
C ASP A 159 25.16 10.71 23.16
N PRO A 160 24.16 9.89 22.76
CA PRO A 160 24.38 8.79 21.83
C PRO A 160 24.18 9.19 20.35
N GLN A 161 23.63 10.38 20.05
CA GLN A 161 23.27 10.81 18.69
C GLN A 161 24.47 10.86 17.74
N GLY A 162 25.62 11.37 18.21
CA GLY A 162 26.86 11.38 17.43
C GLY A 162 27.37 9.98 17.04
N GLN A 163 27.08 8.95 17.84
CA GLN A 163 27.44 7.57 17.51
C GLN A 163 26.45 6.93 16.53
N PHE A 164 25.16 7.27 16.66
CA PHE A 164 24.10 6.80 15.77
C PHE A 164 24.33 7.21 14.31
N GLU A 165 24.60 8.48 14.04
CA GLU A 165 24.81 8.96 12.66
C GLU A 165 26.05 8.31 12.01
N PHE A 166 27.14 8.16 12.78
CA PHE A 166 28.35 7.48 12.33
C PHE A 166 28.09 5.99 12.04
N ALA A 167 27.43 5.28 12.95
CA ALA A 167 27.12 3.85 12.79
C ALA A 167 26.15 3.58 11.63
N LEU A 168 25.18 4.47 11.42
CA LEU A 168 24.29 4.45 10.26
C LEU A 168 25.07 4.68 8.96
N GLY A 169 25.95 5.68 8.93
CA GLY A 169 26.83 5.96 7.79
C GLY A 169 27.73 4.78 7.43
N VAL A 170 28.41 4.19 8.42
CA VAL A 170 29.25 3.00 8.25
C VAL A 170 28.42 1.79 7.79
N SER A 171 27.23 1.57 8.36
CA SER A 171 26.40 0.41 7.99
C SER A 171 25.78 0.55 6.60
N VAL A 172 25.41 1.76 6.18
CA VAL A 172 25.00 2.05 4.80
C VAL A 172 26.18 1.86 3.85
N ALA A 173 27.39 2.34 4.21
CA ALA A 173 28.60 2.15 3.40
C ALA A 173 29.00 0.66 3.26
N VAL A 174 28.94 -0.12 4.34
CA VAL A 174 29.20 -1.56 4.34
C VAL A 174 28.12 -2.32 3.56
N ALA A 175 26.84 -1.94 3.68
CA ALA A 175 25.78 -2.52 2.86
C ALA A 175 25.95 -2.19 1.36
N PHE A 176 26.36 -0.96 1.02
CA PHE A 176 26.71 -0.59 -0.35
C PHE A 176 27.93 -1.36 -0.86
N ALA A 177 28.99 -1.48 -0.06
CA ALA A 177 30.21 -2.21 -0.40
C ALA A 177 29.94 -3.71 -0.58
N LEU A 178 29.13 -4.33 0.28
CA LEU A 178 28.68 -5.71 0.13
C LEU A 178 27.76 -5.90 -1.08
N ALA A 179 26.84 -4.97 -1.35
CA ALA A 179 26.01 -5.01 -2.54
C ALA A 179 26.84 -4.88 -3.83
N ILE A 180 27.83 -3.97 -3.85
CA ILE A 180 28.78 -3.80 -4.95
C ILE A 180 29.64 -5.06 -5.09
N ALA A 181 30.22 -5.59 -4.01
CA ALA A 181 31.02 -6.81 -4.03
C ALA A 181 30.21 -8.03 -4.48
N LEU A 182 28.95 -8.16 -4.07
CA LEU A 182 28.04 -9.21 -4.54
C LEU A 182 27.65 -9.03 -6.02
N VAL A 183 27.48 -7.80 -6.50
CA VAL A 183 27.19 -7.51 -7.93
C VAL A 183 28.41 -7.76 -8.81
N LEU A 184 29.61 -7.41 -8.34
CA LEU A 184 30.87 -7.63 -9.05
C LEU A 184 31.28 -9.12 -9.03
N ASN A 185 31.23 -9.79 -7.88
CA ASN A 185 31.55 -11.22 -7.77
C ASN A 185 30.42 -12.15 -8.26
N ALA A 186 29.18 -11.68 -8.42
CA ALA A 186 28.17 -12.44 -9.16
C ALA A 186 28.63 -12.73 -10.59
N ARG A 187 29.45 -11.86 -11.22
CA ARG A 187 30.04 -12.17 -12.55
C ARG A 187 31.10 -13.28 -12.49
N SER A 188 31.94 -13.34 -11.46
CA SER A 188 32.99 -14.36 -11.35
C SER A 188 32.45 -15.71 -10.89
N TRP A 189 31.59 -15.74 -9.86
CA TRP A 189 30.96 -16.98 -9.36
C TRP A 189 30.02 -17.63 -10.39
N ILE A 190 29.25 -16.84 -11.15
CA ILE A 190 28.38 -17.38 -12.21
C ILE A 190 29.18 -17.86 -13.43
N ALA A 191 30.37 -17.30 -13.70
CA ALA A 191 31.22 -17.78 -14.80
C ALA A 191 31.93 -19.11 -14.49
N GLY A 192 32.37 -19.31 -13.25
CA GLY A 192 33.12 -20.52 -12.84
C GLY A 192 32.25 -21.78 -12.73
N GLU A 193 31.16 -21.73 -11.94
CA GLU A 193 30.37 -22.94 -11.65
C GLU A 193 29.41 -23.36 -12.77
N PHE A 194 29.05 -22.48 -13.71
CA PHE A 194 28.25 -22.85 -14.89
C PHE A 194 29.08 -23.49 -16.02
N ALA A 195 30.41 -23.58 -15.88
CA ALA A 195 31.29 -24.16 -16.90
C ALA A 195 31.48 -25.69 -16.78
N SER A 196 31.21 -26.30 -15.61
CA SER A 196 31.60 -27.72 -15.33
C SER A 196 30.45 -28.70 -15.11
N ALA A 197 29.17 -28.28 -15.19
CA ALA A 197 28.04 -29.20 -15.14
C ALA A 197 26.95 -28.86 -16.17
N ARG A 198 26.83 -29.69 -17.22
CA ARG A 198 25.58 -29.83 -17.96
C ARG A 198 24.52 -30.39 -17.00
N GLU A 199 23.66 -29.53 -16.43
CA GLU A 199 22.46 -30.02 -15.74
C GLU A 199 21.63 -30.88 -16.71
N PRO A 200 21.27 -32.12 -16.34
CA PRO A 200 20.43 -32.95 -17.20
C PRO A 200 19.04 -32.34 -17.33
N SER A 201 18.53 -32.32 -18.57
CA SER A 201 17.18 -31.88 -18.89
C SER A 201 16.13 -32.69 -18.13
N GLY A 202 15.50 -32.11 -17.10
CA GLY A 202 14.40 -32.77 -16.37
C GLY A 202 14.05 -32.24 -14.97
N GLY A 203 14.86 -31.35 -14.38
CA GLY A 203 14.59 -30.81 -13.05
C GLY A 203 13.41 -29.84 -12.99
N LYS A 204 12.22 -30.31 -12.57
CA LYS A 204 11.04 -29.46 -12.28
C LYS A 204 11.36 -28.45 -11.17
N GLN A 205 11.69 -27.20 -11.50
CA GLN A 205 11.86 -26.13 -10.50
C GLN A 205 10.51 -25.54 -10.10
N PHE A 206 10.19 -25.63 -8.81
CA PHE A 206 8.89 -25.27 -8.23
C PHE A 206 8.75 -23.75 -8.00
N LEU A 207 8.74 -22.97 -9.08
CA LEU A 207 8.66 -21.49 -9.05
C LEU A 207 7.49 -20.93 -8.20
N LEU A 208 6.37 -21.63 -8.13
CA LEU A 208 5.25 -21.22 -7.28
C LEU A 208 5.66 -21.11 -5.81
N PHE A 209 6.58 -21.96 -5.33
CA PHE A 209 7.11 -21.94 -3.96
C PHE A 209 8.02 -20.73 -3.76
N ASP A 210 8.75 -20.32 -4.80
CA ASP A 210 9.59 -19.13 -4.78
C ASP A 210 8.74 -17.84 -4.77
N LEU A 211 7.61 -17.86 -5.49
CA LEU A 211 6.57 -16.85 -5.39
C LEU A 211 5.94 -16.80 -3.98
N TYR A 212 5.61 -17.97 -3.40
CA TYR A 212 5.07 -18.08 -2.04
C TYR A 212 6.04 -17.57 -0.98
N LYS A 213 7.35 -17.88 -1.08
CA LYS A 213 8.37 -17.35 -0.16
C LYS A 213 8.47 -15.84 -0.24
N SER A 214 8.53 -15.30 -1.46
CA SER A 214 8.70 -13.86 -1.69
C SER A 214 7.50 -13.05 -1.17
N PHE A 215 6.26 -13.45 -1.50
CA PHE A 215 5.07 -12.75 -1.00
C PHE A 215 4.73 -13.06 0.46
N GLY A 216 4.99 -14.29 0.94
CA GLY A 216 4.81 -14.64 2.34
C GLY A 216 5.70 -13.79 3.25
N LEU A 217 6.96 -13.60 2.86
CA LEU A 217 7.90 -12.71 3.52
C LEU A 217 7.41 -11.24 3.55
N VAL A 218 7.00 -10.67 2.41
CA VAL A 218 6.47 -9.30 2.36
C VAL A 218 5.24 -9.16 3.28
N GLY A 219 4.35 -10.16 3.28
CA GLY A 219 3.21 -10.20 4.20
C GLY A 219 3.61 -10.24 5.67
N VAL A 220 4.68 -10.96 6.02
CA VAL A 220 5.21 -11.06 7.40
C VAL A 220 5.90 -9.77 7.84
N VAL A 221 6.63 -9.09 6.95
CA VAL A 221 7.22 -7.77 7.22
C VAL A 221 6.10 -6.77 7.51
N LEU A 222 5.10 -6.65 6.61
CA LEU A 222 3.93 -5.79 6.79
C LEU A 222 3.14 -6.13 8.05
N ALA A 223 2.97 -7.43 8.36
CA ALA A 223 2.31 -7.88 9.57
C ALA A 223 3.06 -7.45 10.83
N HIS A 224 4.39 -7.59 10.89
CA HIS A 224 5.15 -7.13 12.05
C HIS A 224 5.12 -5.60 12.20
N SER A 225 5.20 -4.84 11.11
CA SER A 225 5.04 -3.37 11.15
C SER A 225 3.69 -2.94 11.70
N THR A 226 2.61 -3.61 11.31
CA THR A 226 1.23 -3.22 11.65
C THR A 226 0.73 -3.80 12.97
N LEU A 227 1.18 -5.00 13.36
CA LEU A 227 0.77 -5.65 14.61
C LEU A 227 1.68 -5.33 15.79
N PHE A 228 3.00 -5.20 15.59
CA PHE A 228 3.96 -5.05 16.69
C PHE A 228 4.57 -3.64 16.77
N GLY A 229 4.68 -2.92 15.65
CA GLY A 229 5.10 -1.51 15.62
C GLY A 229 4.36 -0.63 16.65
N PRO A 230 3.01 -0.67 16.73
CA PRO A 230 2.26 0.10 17.72
C PRO A 230 2.64 -0.20 19.18
N PHE A 231 2.97 -1.44 19.54
CA PHE A 231 3.40 -1.80 20.90
C PHE A 231 4.86 -1.47 21.21
N LEU A 232 5.63 -1.04 20.20
CA LEU A 232 7.03 -0.62 20.33
C LEU A 232 7.19 0.91 20.34
N MET A 233 6.08 1.65 20.29
CA MET A 233 6.04 3.12 20.21
C MET A 233 5.18 3.71 21.34
N PRO A 234 5.51 4.91 21.85
CA PRO A 234 4.67 5.63 22.80
C PRO A 234 3.44 6.17 22.05
N ILE A 235 2.26 5.61 22.32
CA ILE A 235 1.01 6.03 21.66
C ILE A 235 0.27 7.05 22.53
N ALA A 236 -0.04 8.21 21.93
CA ALA A 236 -0.75 9.31 22.60
C ALA A 236 -2.20 8.97 23.00
N ASN A 237 -2.87 8.04 22.30
CA ASN A 237 -4.21 7.55 22.63
C ASN A 237 -4.20 6.02 22.78
N VAL A 238 -4.16 5.55 24.03
CA VAL A 238 -4.11 4.12 24.36
C VAL A 238 -5.49 3.46 24.23
N GLU A 239 -6.58 4.19 24.45
CA GLU A 239 -7.97 3.69 24.27
C GLU A 239 -8.25 3.32 22.82
N LEU A 240 -7.74 4.12 21.88
CA LEU A 240 -7.73 3.84 20.46
C LEU A 240 -7.06 2.48 20.18
N LEU A 241 -5.90 2.21 20.79
CA LEU A 241 -5.22 0.92 20.63
C LEU A 241 -6.02 -0.23 21.27
N GLU A 242 -6.58 -0.07 22.46
CA GLU A 242 -7.44 -1.06 23.13
C GLU A 242 -8.65 -1.44 22.26
N GLN A 243 -9.36 -0.45 21.71
CA GLN A 243 -10.52 -0.65 20.84
C GLN A 243 -10.13 -1.32 19.51
N VAL A 244 -9.00 -0.93 18.89
CA VAL A 244 -8.41 -1.61 17.73
C VAL A 244 -8.13 -3.08 18.06
N ILE A 245 -7.56 -3.38 19.23
CA ILE A 245 -7.27 -4.74 19.69
C ILE A 245 -8.57 -5.52 20.00
N ALA A 246 -9.64 -4.86 20.42
CA ALA A 246 -10.91 -5.52 20.73
C ALA A 246 -11.68 -5.99 19.49
N HIS A 247 -11.44 -5.41 18.31
CA HIS A 247 -12.28 -5.64 17.12
C HIS A 247 -12.30 -7.11 16.63
N PRO A 248 -13.44 -7.65 16.16
CA PRO A 248 -13.50 -9.01 15.61
C PRO A 248 -12.53 -9.26 14.45
N SER A 249 -12.32 -8.28 13.56
CA SER A 249 -11.30 -8.42 12.51
C SER A 249 -9.88 -8.35 13.07
N ALA A 250 -9.64 -7.64 14.18
CA ALA A 250 -8.36 -7.65 14.90
C ALA A 250 -8.00 -9.03 15.42
N LYS A 251 -8.99 -9.71 15.98
CA LYS A 251 -8.87 -11.09 16.47
C LYS A 251 -8.64 -12.03 15.28
N LEU A 252 -9.44 -11.93 14.23
CA LEU A 252 -9.28 -12.72 13.00
C LEU A 252 -7.90 -12.50 12.34
N TRP A 253 -7.40 -11.26 12.22
CA TRP A 253 -6.08 -11.00 11.63
C TRP A 253 -4.96 -11.67 12.44
N ARG A 254 -4.96 -11.47 13.76
CA ARG A 254 -3.97 -12.11 14.65
C ARG A 254 -4.07 -13.63 14.63
N LEU A 255 -5.25 -14.18 14.37
CA LEU A 255 -5.43 -15.62 14.17
C LEU A 255 -4.77 -16.10 12.86
N VAL A 256 -5.04 -15.43 11.72
CA VAL A 256 -4.63 -15.90 10.38
C VAL A 256 -3.21 -15.47 10.00
N CYS A 257 -2.68 -14.37 10.52
CA CYS A 257 -1.32 -13.87 10.24
C CYS A 257 -0.21 -14.92 10.50
N PRO A 258 -0.18 -15.64 11.65
CA PRO A 258 0.76 -16.73 11.89
C PRO A 258 0.79 -17.82 10.81
N PHE A 259 -0.31 -18.04 10.06
CA PHE A 259 -0.30 -19.00 8.94
C PHE A 259 0.62 -18.61 7.79
N LEU A 260 0.89 -17.30 7.59
CA LEU A 260 1.86 -16.86 6.59
C LEU A 260 3.24 -17.47 6.86
N MET A 261 3.62 -17.63 8.14
CA MET A 261 4.82 -18.33 8.58
C MET A 261 4.67 -19.86 8.52
N LEU A 262 3.53 -20.41 8.96
CA LEU A 262 3.34 -21.87 9.06
C LEU A 262 3.35 -22.60 7.71
N VAL A 263 2.94 -21.91 6.62
CA VAL A 263 3.04 -22.45 5.24
C VAL A 263 4.50 -22.75 4.86
N PHE A 264 5.49 -22.02 5.40
CA PHE A 264 6.91 -22.30 5.11
C PHE A 264 7.38 -23.65 5.68
N PHE A 265 6.93 -24.04 6.89
CA PHE A 265 7.25 -25.37 7.44
C PHE A 265 6.70 -26.50 6.55
N ALA A 266 5.44 -26.38 6.11
CA ALA A 266 4.83 -27.34 5.21
C ALA A 266 5.55 -27.42 3.85
N MET A 267 5.99 -26.28 3.29
CA MET A 267 6.82 -26.24 2.08
C MET A 267 8.19 -26.89 2.29
N SER A 268 8.86 -26.61 3.42
CA SER A 268 10.17 -27.16 3.82
C SER A 268 10.09 -28.70 3.90
N ALA A 269 9.10 -29.22 4.62
CA ALA A 269 8.82 -30.64 4.80
C ALA A 269 8.51 -31.37 3.49
N MET A 270 7.64 -30.78 2.65
CA MET A 270 7.23 -31.40 1.38
C MET A 270 8.38 -31.45 0.38
N LEU A 271 9.18 -30.39 0.26
CA LEU A 271 10.33 -30.35 -0.64
C LEU A 271 11.43 -31.34 -0.22
N LEU A 272 11.67 -31.49 1.08
CA LEU A 272 12.55 -32.54 1.63
C LEU A 272 12.03 -33.93 1.26
N THR A 273 10.75 -34.19 1.53
CA THR A 273 10.08 -35.48 1.23
C THR A 273 10.18 -35.84 -0.25
N VAL A 274 9.88 -34.89 -1.15
CA VAL A 274 9.96 -35.12 -2.60
C VAL A 274 11.39 -35.39 -3.07
N LYS A 275 12.40 -34.71 -2.51
CA LYS A 275 13.81 -34.95 -2.85
C LYS A 275 14.28 -36.34 -2.42
N LEU A 276 14.02 -36.75 -1.18
CA LEU A 276 14.42 -38.05 -0.66
C LEU A 276 13.70 -39.20 -1.38
N LEU A 277 12.41 -39.05 -1.69
CA LEU A 277 11.64 -40.07 -2.41
C LEU A 277 12.00 -40.16 -3.90
N HIS A 278 12.39 -39.08 -4.58
CA HIS A 278 12.86 -39.15 -5.97
C HIS A 278 14.26 -39.78 -6.10
N ALA A 279 15.16 -39.54 -5.15
CA ALA A 279 16.50 -40.14 -5.15
C ALA A 279 16.49 -41.68 -5.13
N SER A 280 15.36 -42.31 -4.78
CA SER A 280 15.16 -43.76 -4.84
C SER A 280 15.20 -44.37 -6.26
N GLY A 281 15.17 -43.56 -7.32
CA GLY A 281 15.11 -44.02 -8.72
C GLY A 281 16.40 -43.94 -9.52
N THR A 282 17.54 -43.57 -8.91
CA THR A 282 18.83 -43.37 -9.60
C THR A 282 19.98 -44.10 -8.90
N PRO A 283 21.04 -44.58 -9.60
CA PRO A 283 22.08 -45.44 -9.02
C PRO A 283 23.05 -44.78 -8.01
N CYS A 284 22.74 -43.58 -7.53
CA CYS A 284 23.63 -42.77 -6.68
C CYS A 284 23.48 -43.18 -5.21
N PRO A 285 24.55 -43.26 -4.40
CA PRO A 285 24.45 -43.58 -2.97
C PRO A 285 23.51 -42.60 -2.26
N ARG A 286 22.63 -43.13 -1.39
CA ARG A 286 21.66 -42.31 -0.66
C ARG A 286 22.40 -41.30 0.23
N PRO A 287 22.03 -40.01 0.22
CA PRO A 287 22.69 -39.02 1.06
C PRO A 287 22.48 -39.35 2.54
N THR A 288 23.58 -39.38 3.30
CA THR A 288 23.55 -39.68 4.74
C THR A 288 22.83 -38.58 5.51
N PHE A 289 22.32 -38.92 6.71
CA PHE A 289 21.72 -37.94 7.63
C PHE A 289 22.64 -36.74 7.85
N ALA A 290 23.93 -37.00 8.13
CA ALA A 290 24.95 -35.98 8.30
C ALA A 290 25.05 -35.05 7.06
N ALA A 291 25.12 -35.59 5.84
CA ALA A 291 25.23 -34.77 4.63
C ALA A 291 24.01 -33.86 4.41
N ILE A 292 22.80 -34.33 4.72
CA ILE A 292 21.56 -33.56 4.61
C ILE A 292 21.52 -32.42 5.64
N VAL A 293 21.93 -32.69 6.89
CA VAL A 293 21.97 -31.70 7.96
C VAL A 293 23.07 -30.66 7.71
N THR A 294 24.28 -31.08 7.34
CA THR A 294 25.42 -30.18 7.04
C THR A 294 25.10 -29.21 5.90
N ASN A 295 24.45 -29.67 4.82
CA ASN A 295 24.03 -28.79 3.72
C ASN A 295 23.03 -27.71 4.21
N ARG A 296 22.12 -28.06 5.14
CA ARG A 296 21.20 -27.08 5.74
C ARG A 296 21.91 -26.10 6.69
N LEU A 297 22.87 -26.58 7.48
CA LEU A 297 23.68 -25.76 8.37
C LEU A 297 24.49 -24.71 7.60
N ILE A 298 25.22 -25.13 6.55
CA ILE A 298 25.99 -24.22 5.68
C ILE A 298 25.12 -23.10 5.11
N ARG A 299 23.84 -23.38 4.82
CA ARG A 299 22.89 -22.39 4.28
C ARG A 299 22.30 -21.43 5.31
N LEU A 300 22.14 -21.83 6.57
CA LEU A 300 21.46 -21.03 7.61
C LEU A 300 22.44 -20.34 8.57
N MET A 301 23.53 -21.01 8.92
CA MET A 301 24.45 -20.56 9.96
C MET A 301 25.13 -19.21 9.66
N PRO A 302 25.67 -18.93 8.45
CA PRO A 302 26.43 -17.70 8.21
C PRO A 302 25.59 -16.43 8.42
N LEU A 303 24.34 -16.46 7.99
CA LEU A 303 23.40 -15.34 8.14
C LEU A 303 22.91 -15.19 9.59
N ASN A 304 22.62 -16.31 10.27
CA ASN A 304 22.22 -16.32 11.67
C ASN A 304 23.33 -15.77 12.57
N LEU A 305 24.60 -16.16 12.31
CA LEU A 305 25.78 -15.61 12.97
C LEU A 305 26.00 -14.13 12.67
N LEU A 306 25.75 -13.67 11.44
CA LEU A 306 25.86 -12.25 11.08
C LEU A 306 24.85 -11.39 11.86
N THR A 307 23.59 -11.80 11.95
CA THR A 307 22.59 -11.07 12.74
C THR A 307 22.84 -11.17 14.25
N LEU A 308 23.42 -12.28 14.71
CA LEU A 308 23.83 -12.47 16.10
C LEU A 308 25.00 -11.56 16.48
N ALA A 309 26.00 -11.44 15.61
CA ALA A 309 27.12 -10.51 15.77
C ALA A 309 26.64 -9.05 15.77
N PHE A 310 25.72 -8.69 14.86
CA PHE A 310 25.11 -7.36 14.84
C PHE A 310 24.36 -7.04 16.14
N GLY A 311 23.48 -7.95 16.59
CA GLY A 311 22.75 -7.81 17.86
C GLY A 311 23.62 -7.78 19.11
N ALA A 312 24.71 -8.55 19.15
CA ALA A 312 25.60 -8.62 20.31
C ALA A 312 26.66 -7.50 20.37
N LEU A 313 27.14 -7.00 19.22
CA LEU A 313 28.33 -6.14 19.12
C LEU A 313 28.07 -4.72 18.58
N VAL A 314 26.90 -4.45 17.98
CA VAL A 314 26.66 -3.21 17.23
C VAL A 314 25.44 -2.43 17.70
N TYR A 315 24.48 -3.06 18.38
CA TYR A 315 23.23 -2.43 18.87
C TYR A 315 23.45 -1.19 19.77
N ASP A 316 24.51 -1.15 20.58
CA ASP A 316 24.89 0.01 21.40
C ASP A 316 25.20 1.26 20.58
N ARG A 317 25.62 1.09 19.32
CA ARG A 317 25.93 2.20 18.40
C ARG A 317 24.71 2.73 17.66
N PHE A 318 23.54 2.11 17.84
CA PHE A 318 22.27 2.49 17.20
C PHE A 318 21.25 3.10 18.17
N ILE A 319 21.70 3.60 19.32
CA ILE A 319 20.88 4.31 20.30
C ILE A 319 20.63 5.75 19.81
N GLY A 320 19.51 5.99 19.12
CA GLY A 320 19.19 7.32 18.56
C GLY A 320 18.18 8.16 19.37
N GLY A 321 17.46 7.56 20.32
CA GLY A 321 16.36 8.21 21.05
C GLY A 321 16.10 7.63 22.44
N PRO A 322 15.15 8.22 23.20
CA PRO A 322 14.99 8.00 24.64
C PRO A 322 14.58 6.56 24.99
N LEU A 323 13.86 5.88 24.10
CA LEU A 323 13.42 4.48 24.26
C LEU A 323 14.41 3.46 23.69
N ALA A 324 15.47 3.91 23.00
CA ALA A 324 16.44 3.02 22.36
C ALA A 324 17.22 2.12 23.34
N PRO A 325 17.65 2.56 24.53
CA PRO A 325 18.30 1.66 25.49
C PRO A 325 17.37 0.52 25.93
N ARG A 326 16.10 0.83 26.24
CA ARG A 326 15.09 -0.17 26.64
C ARG A 326 14.86 -1.25 25.58
N GLN A 327 15.00 -0.92 24.30
CA GLN A 327 14.80 -1.87 23.20
C GLN A 327 16.09 -2.58 22.76
N LEU A 328 17.19 -1.84 22.61
CA LEU A 328 18.44 -2.32 21.99
C LEU A 328 19.46 -2.81 23.03
N SER A 329 19.68 -2.08 24.13
CA SER A 329 20.68 -2.47 25.15
C SER A 329 20.25 -3.74 25.90
N VAL A 330 18.96 -3.86 26.22
CA VAL A 330 18.38 -5.05 26.86
C VAL A 330 18.51 -6.28 25.94
N GLU A 331 18.18 -6.14 24.65
CA GLU A 331 18.31 -7.23 23.66
C GLU A 331 19.77 -7.60 23.43
N GLN A 332 20.68 -6.62 23.43
CA GLN A 332 22.13 -6.84 23.39
C GLN A 332 22.62 -7.61 24.63
N GLY A 333 22.12 -7.29 25.82
CA GLY A 333 22.43 -8.00 27.07
C GLY A 333 21.98 -9.47 27.04
N PHE A 334 20.75 -9.74 26.58
CA PHE A 334 20.28 -11.11 26.34
C PHE A 334 21.11 -11.82 25.25
N CYS A 335 21.57 -11.11 24.22
CA CYS A 335 22.43 -11.69 23.21
C CYS A 335 23.85 -11.99 23.71
N ARG A 336 24.51 -11.09 24.43
CA ARG A 336 25.85 -11.36 24.99
C ARG A 336 25.86 -12.54 25.97
N SER A 337 24.79 -12.72 26.74
CA SER A 337 24.66 -13.83 27.71
C SER A 337 24.17 -15.16 27.11
N ARG A 338 23.30 -15.13 26.07
CA ARG A 338 22.61 -16.32 25.55
C ARG A 338 22.79 -16.58 24.05
N TRP A 339 23.79 -15.97 23.41
CA TRP A 339 24.07 -16.12 21.95
C TRP A 339 24.12 -17.58 21.48
N TRP A 340 24.67 -18.47 22.31
CA TRP A 340 24.83 -19.90 22.01
C TRP A 340 23.50 -20.61 21.76
N MET A 341 22.38 -20.14 22.32
CA MET A 341 21.04 -20.71 22.07
C MET A 341 20.61 -20.54 20.60
N ASN A 342 21.07 -19.48 19.93
CA ASN A 342 20.81 -19.24 18.50
C ASN A 342 21.73 -20.08 17.60
N VAL A 343 22.97 -20.34 18.03
CA VAL A 343 23.92 -21.20 17.31
C VAL A 343 23.47 -22.67 17.37
N LEU A 344 22.97 -23.12 18.51
CA LEU A 344 22.44 -24.47 18.70
C LEU A 344 21.00 -24.65 18.18
N PHE A 345 20.38 -23.61 17.60
CA PHE A 345 18.98 -23.63 17.12
C PHE A 345 17.98 -24.09 18.19
N ILE A 346 18.11 -23.58 19.42
CA ILE A 346 17.25 -23.90 20.60
C ILE A 346 16.62 -22.66 21.26
N SER A 347 16.73 -21.48 20.63
CA SER A 347 16.19 -20.22 21.18
C SER A 347 14.69 -20.25 21.49
N ASN A 348 13.93 -21.11 20.82
CA ASN A 348 12.49 -21.31 21.06
C ASN A 348 12.15 -21.97 22.40
N PHE A 349 13.12 -22.56 23.11
CA PHE A 349 12.88 -23.14 24.45
C PHE A 349 12.98 -22.12 25.59
N ASN A 350 13.56 -20.94 25.35
CA ASN A 350 13.71 -19.88 26.35
C ASN A 350 13.18 -18.54 25.82
N MET A 351 11.86 -18.39 25.81
CA MET A 351 11.19 -17.18 25.34
C MET A 351 11.12 -16.05 26.39
N ASN A 352 11.58 -16.30 27.62
CA ASN A 352 11.54 -15.32 28.71
C ASN A 352 12.69 -14.31 28.62
N GLN A 353 13.86 -14.73 28.08
CA GLN A 353 15.02 -13.87 27.82
C GLN A 353 15.64 -14.23 26.45
N PRO A 354 14.93 -13.95 25.33
CA PRO A 354 15.36 -14.39 24.01
C PRO A 354 16.38 -13.41 23.40
N CYS A 355 17.55 -13.92 22.99
CA CYS A 355 18.40 -13.20 22.05
C CYS A 355 17.78 -13.28 20.64
N LEU A 356 17.59 -12.12 19.99
CA LEU A 356 16.89 -11.98 18.71
C LEU A 356 15.50 -12.66 18.75
N PRO A 357 14.45 -12.03 19.30
CA PRO A 357 13.15 -12.65 19.59
C PRO A 357 12.44 -13.32 18.41
N HIS A 358 12.88 -13.12 17.17
CA HIS A 358 12.34 -13.70 15.93
C HIS A 358 13.10 -14.94 15.43
N SER A 359 14.27 -15.25 16.01
CA SER A 359 15.10 -16.43 15.68
C SER A 359 14.39 -17.76 15.97
N TRP A 360 13.39 -17.75 16.87
CA TRP A 360 12.59 -18.92 17.27
C TRP A 360 12.07 -19.72 16.07
N TYR A 361 11.70 -19.02 14.99
CA TYR A 361 11.19 -19.63 13.78
C TYR A 361 12.24 -20.48 13.07
N ILE A 362 13.49 -20.01 13.01
CA ILE A 362 14.60 -20.75 12.37
C ILE A 362 15.02 -21.91 13.26
N SER A 363 15.04 -21.72 14.58
CA SER A 363 15.24 -22.79 15.56
C SER A 363 14.19 -23.91 15.39
N ALA A 364 12.89 -23.55 15.33
CA ALA A 364 11.81 -24.49 15.08
C ALA A 364 11.87 -25.14 13.69
N ASP A 365 12.24 -24.40 12.63
CA ASP A 365 12.39 -24.92 11.25
C ASP A 365 13.53 -25.94 11.18
N PHE A 366 14.64 -25.70 11.90
CA PHE A 366 15.76 -26.64 11.98
C PHE A 366 15.38 -27.89 12.79
N GLN A 367 14.76 -27.74 13.97
CA GLN A 367 14.29 -28.86 14.80
C GLN A 367 13.27 -29.74 14.06
N LEU A 368 12.28 -29.14 13.42
CA LEU A 368 11.28 -29.87 12.62
C LEU A 368 11.93 -30.53 11.40
N PHE A 369 12.91 -29.90 10.76
CA PHE A 369 13.65 -30.51 9.67
C PHE A 369 14.43 -31.75 10.12
N LEU A 370 15.11 -31.70 11.28
CA LEU A 370 15.80 -32.86 11.86
C LEU A 370 14.80 -34.00 12.11
N LEU A 371 13.69 -33.70 12.79
CA LEU A 371 12.64 -34.66 13.12
C LEU A 371 12.04 -35.31 11.86
N ILE A 372 11.69 -34.53 10.84
CA ILE A 372 11.13 -35.07 9.57
C ILE A 372 12.17 -35.87 8.80
N THR A 373 13.45 -35.47 8.82
CA THR A 373 14.52 -36.24 8.17
C THR A 373 14.69 -37.60 8.85
N LEU A 374 14.71 -37.63 10.20
CA LEU A 374 14.73 -38.87 10.98
C LEU A 374 13.49 -39.73 10.72
N VAL A 375 12.28 -39.15 10.77
CA VAL A 375 11.02 -39.86 10.49
C VAL A 375 11.00 -40.40 9.07
N LEU A 376 11.44 -39.66 8.06
CA LEU A 376 11.49 -40.16 6.67
C LEU A 376 12.51 -41.29 6.49
N MET A 377 13.68 -41.20 7.13
CA MET A 377 14.68 -42.27 7.11
C MET A 377 14.22 -43.52 7.87
N ALA A 378 13.50 -43.33 8.98
CA ALA A 378 13.00 -44.41 9.83
C ALA A 378 11.64 -44.97 9.36
N MET A 379 10.87 -44.26 8.55
CA MET A 379 9.73 -44.80 7.78
C MET A 379 10.19 -45.67 6.60
N MET A 380 11.48 -45.63 6.25
CA MET A 380 12.13 -46.57 5.33
C MET A 380 12.72 -47.80 6.06
N SER A 381 12.52 -47.91 7.38
CA SER A 381 12.73 -49.11 8.19
C SER A 381 11.47 -49.44 9.01
N ALA A 382 11.43 -50.59 9.68
CA ALA A 382 10.18 -51.14 10.22
C ALA A 382 9.78 -50.64 11.64
N PHE A 383 10.45 -49.62 12.19
CA PHE A 383 10.50 -49.43 13.65
C PHE A 383 9.60 -48.32 14.26
N MET A 384 9.16 -47.32 13.48
CA MET A 384 8.57 -46.10 14.08
C MET A 384 7.06 -46.14 14.28
N ALA A 385 6.61 -46.89 15.29
CA ALA A 385 5.23 -46.87 15.79
C ALA A 385 5.06 -46.24 17.20
N GLN A 386 6.15 -45.81 17.87
CA GLN A 386 6.14 -45.52 19.31
C GLN A 386 6.86 -44.22 19.75
N LEU A 387 6.64 -43.06 19.09
CA LEU A 387 7.21 -41.80 19.61
C LEU A 387 6.24 -40.59 19.68
N TYR A 388 6.00 -40.17 20.91
CA TYR A 388 5.42 -38.92 21.45
C TYR A 388 6.38 -38.51 22.60
N THR A 389 6.63 -37.28 23.04
CA THR A 389 6.09 -35.90 22.84
C THR A 389 7.29 -34.98 23.15
N PRO A 390 7.65 -33.89 22.43
CA PRO A 390 6.95 -32.59 22.59
C PRO A 390 7.15 -31.55 21.44
N PHE A 391 6.32 -31.53 20.39
CA PHE A 391 6.43 -30.52 19.30
C PHE A 391 5.08 -30.05 18.70
N TYR A 392 3.99 -30.11 19.47
CA TYR A 392 2.62 -30.23 18.91
C TYR A 392 2.04 -29.01 18.19
N ASN A 393 2.55 -27.80 18.40
CA ASN A 393 1.98 -26.61 17.76
C ASN A 393 2.27 -26.50 16.25
N ASN A 394 3.40 -27.05 15.78
CA ASN A 394 3.85 -26.92 14.39
C ASN A 394 3.98 -28.28 13.66
N LEU A 395 4.00 -29.40 14.40
CA LEU A 395 4.13 -30.74 13.85
C LEU A 395 3.05 -31.07 12.79
N CYS A 396 1.80 -30.64 12.99
CA CYS A 396 0.71 -30.89 12.05
C CYS A 396 0.99 -30.35 10.63
N TRP A 397 1.67 -29.21 10.51
CA TRP A 397 2.03 -28.59 9.22
C TRP A 397 3.14 -29.35 8.51
N SER A 398 4.13 -29.79 9.28
CA SER A 398 5.22 -30.65 8.82
C SER A 398 4.71 -32.02 8.35
N VAL A 399 3.85 -32.67 9.14
CA VAL A 399 3.21 -33.94 8.78
C VAL A 399 2.29 -33.78 7.56
N GLY A 400 1.50 -32.71 7.49
CA GLY A 400 0.68 -32.39 6.31
C GLY A 400 1.54 -32.20 5.05
N GLY A 401 2.66 -31.50 5.13
CA GLY A 401 3.64 -31.36 4.05
C GLY A 401 4.30 -32.69 3.64
N MET A 402 4.62 -33.55 4.61
CA MET A 402 5.15 -34.89 4.37
C MET A 402 4.14 -35.79 3.66
N LEU A 403 2.90 -35.85 4.15
CA LEU A 403 1.80 -36.60 3.53
C LEU A 403 1.54 -36.09 2.10
N ALA A 404 1.55 -34.77 1.89
CA ALA A 404 1.46 -34.20 0.55
C ALA A 404 2.61 -34.66 -0.37
N GLY A 405 3.86 -34.69 0.12
CA GLY A 405 5.00 -35.22 -0.62
C GLY A 405 4.87 -36.70 -0.98
N ILE A 406 4.35 -37.53 -0.07
CA ILE A 406 4.09 -38.96 -0.29
C ILE A 406 3.00 -39.16 -1.36
N VAL A 407 1.88 -38.43 -1.25
CA VAL A 407 0.77 -38.49 -2.22
C VAL A 407 1.20 -37.96 -3.59
N TYR A 408 2.05 -36.93 -3.64
CA TYR A 408 2.67 -36.46 -4.89
C TYR A 408 3.52 -37.56 -5.56
N ASN A 409 4.39 -38.26 -4.81
CA ASN A 409 5.19 -39.36 -5.34
C ASN A 409 4.31 -40.53 -5.84
N ARG A 410 3.26 -40.91 -5.08
CA ARG A 410 2.27 -41.91 -5.52
C ARG A 410 1.58 -41.48 -6.82
N PHE A 411 1.18 -40.21 -6.95
CA PHE A 411 0.57 -39.69 -8.17
C PHE A 411 1.50 -39.75 -9.39
N GLN A 412 2.78 -39.39 -9.24
CA GLN A 412 3.75 -39.50 -10.35
C GLN A 412 3.86 -40.95 -10.84
N ARG A 413 3.84 -41.94 -9.94
CA ARG A 413 3.94 -43.38 -10.26
C ARG A 413 2.62 -44.05 -10.66
N SER A 414 1.48 -43.35 -10.62
CA SER A 414 0.14 -43.92 -10.87
C SER A 414 -0.37 -43.74 -12.31
N ASN A 415 -1.23 -44.67 -12.76
CA ASN A 415 -1.92 -44.62 -14.06
C ASN A 415 -2.99 -43.51 -14.12
N SER A 416 -3.41 -43.12 -15.33
CA SER A 416 -4.37 -42.01 -15.57
C SER A 416 -5.67 -42.11 -14.77
N LEU A 417 -6.35 -43.25 -14.85
CA LEU A 417 -7.60 -43.53 -14.14
C LEU A 417 -7.46 -43.39 -12.61
N THR A 418 -6.31 -43.79 -12.06
CA THR A 418 -6.00 -43.66 -10.62
C THR A 418 -5.67 -42.21 -10.25
N ARG A 419 -5.00 -41.46 -11.14
CA ARG A 419 -4.72 -40.03 -10.95
C ARG A 419 -5.99 -39.19 -10.87
N ASP A 420 -6.99 -39.47 -11.70
CA ASP A 420 -8.26 -38.74 -11.68
C ASP A 420 -9.06 -39.01 -10.40
N ARG A 421 -9.11 -40.26 -9.92
CA ARG A 421 -9.69 -40.58 -8.60
C ARG A 421 -8.97 -39.86 -7.46
N LEU A 422 -7.64 -39.82 -7.49
CA LEU A 422 -6.83 -39.12 -6.49
C LEU A 422 -7.10 -37.60 -6.48
N LEU A 423 -7.25 -36.99 -7.67
CA LEU A 423 -7.58 -35.56 -7.80
C LEU A 423 -8.98 -35.22 -7.29
N HIS A 424 -9.96 -36.09 -7.52
CA HIS A 424 -11.31 -35.93 -6.96
C HIS A 424 -11.30 -36.04 -5.43
N GLY A 425 -10.60 -37.05 -4.87
CA GLY A 425 -10.43 -37.19 -3.42
C GLY A 425 -9.76 -35.97 -2.76
N ILE A 426 -8.71 -35.42 -3.40
CA ILE A 426 -8.04 -34.20 -2.91
C ILE A 426 -8.97 -32.98 -2.99
N ASN A 427 -9.73 -32.80 -4.09
CA ASN A 427 -10.70 -31.71 -4.21
C ASN A 427 -11.79 -31.79 -3.12
N TYR A 428 -12.32 -32.98 -2.86
CA TYR A 428 -13.35 -33.21 -1.84
C TYR A 428 -12.80 -32.93 -0.42
N GLY A 429 -11.59 -33.42 -0.13
CA GLY A 429 -10.89 -33.12 1.13
C GLY A 429 -10.64 -31.63 1.35
N ILE A 430 -10.27 -30.87 0.31
CA ILE A 430 -10.12 -29.41 0.40
C ILE A 430 -11.44 -28.73 0.82
N GLY A 431 -12.58 -29.19 0.31
CA GLY A 431 -13.90 -28.68 0.70
C GLY A 431 -14.22 -28.94 2.18
N ILE A 432 -14.01 -30.17 2.65
CA ILE A 432 -14.24 -30.54 4.05
C ILE A 432 -13.31 -29.76 5.00
N PHE A 433 -12.00 -29.72 4.72
CA PHE A 433 -11.06 -29.01 5.58
C PHE A 433 -11.30 -27.49 5.59
N LEU A 434 -11.81 -26.90 4.50
CA LEU A 434 -12.23 -25.50 4.48
C LEU A 434 -13.45 -25.25 5.38
N ALA A 435 -14.46 -26.13 5.34
CA ALA A 435 -15.64 -26.01 6.20
C ALA A 435 -15.26 -26.13 7.69
N MET A 436 -14.47 -27.16 8.04
CA MET A 436 -13.94 -27.34 9.41
C MET A 436 -13.10 -26.15 9.87
N LEU A 437 -12.31 -25.55 8.99
CA LEU A 437 -11.49 -24.38 9.29
C LEU A 437 -12.36 -23.15 9.58
N VAL A 438 -13.40 -22.88 8.77
CA VAL A 438 -14.31 -21.75 8.98
C VAL A 438 -15.05 -21.87 10.32
N VAL A 439 -15.58 -23.06 10.64
CA VAL A 439 -16.23 -23.32 11.94
C VAL A 439 -15.23 -23.13 13.07
N SER A 440 -14.04 -23.75 13.01
CA SER A 440 -13.04 -23.63 14.07
C SER A 440 -12.56 -22.20 14.30
N ILE A 441 -12.52 -21.36 13.26
CA ILE A 441 -12.22 -19.92 13.39
C ILE A 441 -13.33 -19.20 14.16
N HIS A 442 -14.59 -19.43 13.80
CA HIS A 442 -15.74 -18.80 14.44
C HIS A 442 -15.81 -19.15 15.93
N GLU A 443 -15.72 -20.44 16.26
CA GLU A 443 -15.74 -20.94 17.63
C GLU A 443 -14.52 -20.48 18.45
N THR A 444 -13.34 -20.39 17.84
CA THR A 444 -12.15 -19.84 18.53
C THR A 444 -12.31 -18.35 18.83
N MET A 445 -13.00 -17.60 17.97
CA MET A 445 -13.29 -16.19 18.20
C MET A 445 -14.33 -16.00 19.32
N SER A 446 -15.45 -16.73 19.28
CA SER A 446 -16.49 -16.65 20.33
C SER A 446 -15.93 -17.04 21.71
N ALA A 447 -15.20 -18.15 21.81
CA ALA A 447 -14.56 -18.59 23.04
C ALA A 447 -13.42 -17.67 23.52
N SER A 448 -12.95 -16.71 22.70
CA SER A 448 -11.93 -15.72 23.11
C SER A 448 -12.52 -14.49 23.80
N ASP A 449 -13.83 -14.26 23.68
CA ASP A 449 -14.51 -13.12 24.29
C ASP A 449 -14.92 -13.40 25.75
N GLU A 450 -15.20 -14.66 26.07
CA GLU A 450 -15.62 -15.12 27.40
C GLU A 450 -14.45 -15.12 28.41
N SER A 451 -14.55 -14.34 29.49
CA SER A 451 -13.48 -14.16 30.49
C SER A 451 -13.43 -15.26 31.57
N SER A 452 -14.39 -16.20 31.55
CA SER A 452 -14.51 -17.26 32.55
C SER A 452 -13.32 -18.23 32.54
N PRO A 453 -12.77 -18.64 33.71
CA PRO A 453 -11.73 -19.67 33.76
C PRO A 453 -12.18 -21.01 33.15
N ASN A 454 -13.49 -21.28 33.10
CA ASN A 454 -14.05 -22.49 32.50
C ASN A 454 -13.98 -22.49 30.96
N ALA A 455 -13.90 -21.32 30.31
CA ALA A 455 -13.82 -21.19 28.85
C ALA A 455 -12.44 -21.60 28.27
N ARG A 456 -11.43 -21.78 29.12
CA ARG A 456 -10.04 -22.07 28.70
C ARG A 456 -9.90 -23.42 27.99
N TRP A 457 -10.63 -24.44 28.42
CA TRP A 457 -10.61 -25.77 27.80
C TRP A 457 -11.29 -25.82 26.42
N PRO A 458 -12.53 -25.32 26.23
CA PRO A 458 -13.12 -25.25 24.89
C PRO A 458 -12.32 -24.33 23.96
N LEU A 459 -11.78 -23.20 24.42
CA LEU A 459 -10.88 -22.35 23.62
C LEU A 459 -9.63 -23.11 23.15
N ALA A 460 -8.98 -23.90 24.02
CA ALA A 460 -7.84 -24.72 23.65
C ALA A 460 -8.19 -25.83 22.65
N ALA A 461 -9.37 -26.46 22.79
CA ALA A 461 -9.88 -27.47 21.87
C ALA A 461 -10.18 -26.88 20.48
N TRP A 462 -10.91 -25.77 20.40
CA TRP A 462 -11.21 -25.10 19.13
C TRP A 462 -9.95 -24.58 18.45
N TYR A 463 -9.02 -23.97 19.20
CA TYR A 463 -7.73 -23.51 18.67
C TYR A 463 -6.84 -24.66 18.15
N SER A 464 -6.95 -25.85 18.74
CA SER A 464 -6.24 -27.05 18.25
C SER A 464 -6.87 -27.60 16.96
N THR A 465 -8.20 -27.69 16.91
CA THR A 465 -8.96 -28.10 15.71
C THR A 465 -8.77 -27.14 14.55
N TYR A 466 -8.70 -25.83 14.84
CA TYR A 466 -8.30 -24.76 13.93
C TYR A 466 -6.93 -25.01 13.29
N LYS A 467 -5.90 -25.31 14.09
CA LYS A 467 -4.55 -25.60 13.56
C LYS A 467 -4.51 -26.85 12.68
N LEU A 468 -5.22 -27.91 13.08
CA LEU A 468 -5.23 -29.18 12.37
C LEU A 468 -5.98 -29.07 11.02
N SER A 469 -7.17 -28.47 11.02
CA SER A 469 -7.96 -28.22 9.81
C SER A 469 -7.26 -27.27 8.84
N ALA A 470 -6.59 -26.22 9.34
CA ALA A 470 -5.75 -25.35 8.53
C ALA A 470 -4.58 -26.10 7.88
N ALA A 471 -3.81 -26.87 8.66
CA ALA A 471 -2.69 -27.65 8.13
C ALA A 471 -3.14 -28.60 7.00
N ALA A 472 -4.24 -29.33 7.23
CA ALA A 472 -4.82 -30.23 6.24
C ALA A 472 -5.31 -29.49 4.97
N PHE A 473 -6.05 -28.39 5.12
CA PHE A 473 -6.53 -27.56 4.02
C PHE A 473 -5.39 -27.01 3.15
N PHE A 474 -4.36 -26.42 3.77
CA PHE A 474 -3.25 -25.82 3.05
C PHE A 474 -2.34 -26.87 2.40
N SER A 475 -2.03 -27.98 3.08
CA SER A 475 -1.25 -29.08 2.48
C SER A 475 -1.98 -29.75 1.33
N ALA A 476 -3.29 -30.02 1.46
CA ALA A 476 -4.10 -30.55 0.37
C ALA A 476 -4.20 -29.57 -0.81
N SER A 477 -4.34 -28.27 -0.54
CA SER A 477 -4.37 -27.22 -1.58
C SER A 477 -3.01 -27.07 -2.30
N MET A 478 -1.89 -27.06 -1.57
CA MET A 478 -0.55 -27.00 -2.16
C MET A 478 -0.27 -28.23 -3.03
N LEU A 479 -0.61 -29.42 -2.52
CA LEU A 479 -0.58 -30.65 -3.29
C LEU A 479 -1.44 -30.54 -4.56
N ARG A 480 -2.69 -30.08 -4.42
CA ARG A 480 -3.62 -29.99 -5.55
C ARG A 480 -3.09 -29.10 -6.66
N ILE A 481 -2.42 -27.99 -6.32
CA ILE A 481 -1.78 -27.11 -7.29
C ILE A 481 -0.58 -27.81 -7.94
N LEU A 482 0.32 -28.38 -7.14
CA LEU A 482 1.49 -29.17 -7.57
C LEU A 482 1.15 -30.29 -8.58
N LEU A 483 -0.01 -30.92 -8.43
CA LEU A 483 -0.46 -32.00 -9.32
C LEU A 483 -1.00 -31.50 -10.68
N THR A 484 -1.37 -30.22 -10.80
CA THR A 484 -1.85 -29.61 -12.07
C THR A 484 -0.85 -28.71 -12.78
N GLU A 485 0.17 -28.21 -12.08
CA GLU A 485 1.23 -27.43 -12.72
C GLU A 485 2.23 -28.35 -13.43
N LYS A 486 2.34 -28.18 -14.76
CA LYS A 486 3.53 -28.57 -15.52
C LYS A 486 4.23 -27.30 -15.95
N ASP A 487 5.47 -27.16 -15.50
CA ASP A 487 6.54 -26.27 -15.96
C ASP A 487 6.18 -24.78 -16.04
N PHE A 488 6.52 -24.05 -14.97
CA PHE A 488 6.39 -22.60 -14.87
C PHE A 488 7.78 -21.98 -14.66
N TYR A 489 8.26 -21.19 -15.63
CA TYR A 489 9.54 -20.49 -15.58
C TYR A 489 9.35 -19.01 -15.24
N GLY A 490 10.24 -18.46 -14.40
CA GLY A 490 9.94 -17.26 -13.63
C GLY A 490 11.01 -16.19 -13.72
N SER A 491 10.55 -14.96 -13.52
CA SER A 491 11.42 -13.79 -13.35
C SER A 491 12.56 -14.11 -12.38
N SER A 492 13.79 -13.79 -12.79
CA SER A 492 14.97 -13.92 -11.94
C SER A 492 14.84 -13.12 -10.64
N ILE A 493 14.00 -12.06 -10.61
CA ILE A 493 13.69 -11.26 -9.42
C ILE A 493 12.92 -12.10 -8.39
N VAL A 494 11.90 -12.86 -8.80
CA VAL A 494 11.15 -13.75 -7.90
C VAL A 494 12.05 -14.87 -7.37
N ARG A 495 12.91 -15.43 -8.23
CA ARG A 495 13.91 -16.44 -7.81
C ARG A 495 14.99 -15.85 -6.90
N MET A 496 15.33 -14.57 -7.03
CA MET A 496 16.26 -13.88 -6.14
C MET A 496 15.61 -13.63 -4.76
N GLY A 497 14.40 -13.07 -4.72
CA GLY A 497 13.65 -12.87 -3.47
C GLY A 497 13.42 -14.19 -2.71
N ALA A 498 13.15 -15.27 -3.43
CA ALA A 498 13.00 -16.61 -2.88
C ALA A 498 14.31 -17.28 -2.41
N LYS A 499 15.47 -16.78 -2.82
CA LYS A 499 16.78 -17.17 -2.27
C LYS A 499 17.11 -16.32 -1.04
N LEU A 500 16.81 -15.03 -1.10
CA LEU A 500 17.07 -14.03 -0.04
C LEU A 500 16.04 -14.03 1.10
N TYR A 501 15.03 -14.91 1.11
CA TYR A 501 13.92 -14.77 2.06
C TYR A 501 14.32 -14.88 3.54
N TYR A 502 15.28 -15.76 3.87
CA TYR A 502 15.83 -15.82 5.23
C TYR A 502 16.60 -14.53 5.59
N CYS A 503 17.29 -13.90 4.62
CA CYS A 503 18.02 -12.64 4.85
C CYS A 503 17.07 -11.53 5.28
N VAL A 504 15.98 -11.32 4.54
CA VAL A 504 15.00 -10.29 4.89
C VAL A 504 14.27 -10.64 6.19
N TYR A 505 13.96 -11.93 6.44
CA TYR A 505 13.30 -12.37 7.68
C TYR A 505 14.16 -12.20 8.95
N LEU A 506 15.49 -12.29 8.84
CA LEU A 506 16.40 -12.06 9.97
C LEU A 506 16.73 -10.57 10.17
N ILE A 507 16.63 -9.75 9.12
CA ILE A 507 17.07 -8.35 9.16
C ILE A 507 15.91 -7.36 9.43
N HIS A 508 14.65 -7.70 9.12
CA HIS A 508 13.55 -6.73 9.22
C HIS A 508 13.27 -6.24 10.65
N LEU A 509 13.26 -7.12 11.65
CA LEU A 509 12.97 -6.73 13.03
C LEU A 509 14.08 -5.90 13.70
N PRO A 510 15.38 -6.22 13.52
CA PRO A 510 16.47 -5.31 13.88
C PRO A 510 16.32 -3.92 13.24
N ILE A 511 16.01 -3.84 11.94
CA ILE A 511 15.76 -2.55 11.27
C ILE A 511 14.56 -1.82 11.88
N PHE A 512 13.44 -2.51 12.13
CA PHE A 512 12.28 -1.88 12.74
C PHE A 512 12.59 -1.31 14.11
N ARG A 513 13.30 -2.04 14.98
CA ARG A 513 13.68 -1.54 16.31
C ARG A 513 14.57 -0.30 16.22
N ILE A 514 15.57 -0.29 15.33
CA ILE A 514 16.45 0.87 15.12
C ILE A 514 15.66 2.09 14.59
N VAL A 515 14.73 1.89 13.65
CA VAL A 515 13.92 2.98 13.09
C VAL A 515 12.94 3.54 14.12
N PHE A 516 12.21 2.67 14.81
CA PHE A 516 11.19 3.06 15.79
C PHE A 516 11.80 3.64 17.07
N SER A 517 12.96 3.15 17.52
CA SER A 517 13.62 3.71 18.70
C SER A 517 14.13 5.16 18.54
N ASN A 518 14.18 5.64 17.30
CA ASN A 518 14.67 6.98 16.94
C ASN A 518 13.52 7.98 16.65
N GLU A 519 12.27 7.52 16.49
CA GLU A 519 11.12 8.42 16.31
C GLU A 519 10.67 8.96 17.70
N THR A 520 11.18 10.14 18.08
CA THR A 520 10.96 10.82 19.37
C THR A 520 9.61 11.54 19.52
N ALA A 521 8.75 11.48 18.50
CA ALA A 521 7.58 12.34 18.39
C ALA A 521 6.41 11.92 19.32
N VAL A 522 6.50 12.27 20.60
CA VAL A 522 5.30 12.67 21.34
C VAL A 522 4.77 13.93 20.65
N VAL A 523 3.58 13.85 20.08
CA VAL A 523 2.97 14.95 19.32
C VAL A 523 2.42 16.00 20.28
N GLU A 524 3.30 16.75 20.93
CA GLU A 524 2.93 18.03 21.54
C GLU A 524 2.78 19.08 20.44
N GLY A 525 1.64 19.76 20.44
CA GLY A 525 1.35 20.85 19.54
C GLY A 525 1.58 22.18 20.23
N THR A 526 2.60 22.94 19.82
CA THR A 526 2.54 24.38 19.53
C THR A 526 3.94 24.88 19.13
N LEU A 527 3.98 25.84 18.18
CA LEU A 527 5.16 26.28 17.41
C LEU A 527 5.78 25.17 16.54
N PRO A 528 5.88 25.32 15.18
CA PRO A 528 5.97 26.56 14.43
C PRO A 528 5.07 26.58 13.16
N LEU A 529 3.77 26.85 13.32
CA LEU A 529 2.79 26.93 12.21
C LEU A 529 3.26 27.81 11.04
N LEU A 530 3.92 28.95 11.34
CA LEU A 530 4.41 29.91 10.34
C LEU A 530 5.64 29.46 9.54
N LYS A 531 6.41 28.46 10.02
CA LYS A 531 7.64 28.00 9.33
C LYS A 531 7.33 26.92 8.30
N TYR A 532 6.40 26.01 8.61
CA TYR A 532 6.00 24.92 7.71
C TYR A 532 5.10 25.39 6.57
N SER A 533 4.18 26.33 6.82
CA SER A 533 3.24 26.85 5.81
C SER A 533 3.90 27.45 4.56
N LYS A 534 5.21 27.78 4.57
CA LYS A 534 5.89 28.31 3.38
C LYS A 534 6.26 27.26 2.32
N PHE A 535 6.33 25.97 2.68
CA PHE A 535 6.71 24.91 1.76
C PHE A 535 5.49 24.35 1.00
N ALA A 536 5.63 24.07 -0.30
CA ALA A 536 4.51 23.55 -1.11
C ALA A 536 4.05 22.13 -0.71
N SER A 537 4.92 21.39 -0.01
CA SER A 537 4.68 20.05 0.51
C SER A 537 3.92 20.01 1.86
N TYR A 538 3.47 21.15 2.36
CA TYR A 538 2.65 21.28 3.56
C TYR A 538 1.35 22.02 3.23
N HIS A 539 0.33 21.83 4.06
CA HIS A 539 -0.92 22.56 3.95
C HIS A 539 -0.73 24.04 4.35
N GLU A 540 -1.65 24.90 3.89
CA GLU A 540 -1.68 26.29 4.33
C GLU A 540 -2.42 26.41 5.66
N HIS A 541 -1.72 26.20 6.78
CA HIS A 541 -2.36 26.24 8.10
C HIS A 541 -2.88 27.64 8.51
N SER A 542 -2.57 28.69 7.74
CA SER A 542 -3.14 30.03 7.92
C SER A 542 -4.56 30.19 7.36
N LEU A 543 -5.04 29.24 6.54
CA LEU A 543 -6.37 29.28 5.95
C LEU A 543 -7.24 28.14 6.50
N LEU A 544 -8.37 28.52 7.10
CA LEU A 544 -9.29 27.60 7.76
C LEU A 544 -10.63 27.56 7.02
N ASP A 545 -11.03 26.37 6.56
CA ASP A 545 -12.42 26.11 6.15
C ASP A 545 -13.27 25.80 7.40
N ARG A 546 -14.43 26.45 7.57
CA ARG A 546 -15.35 26.19 8.69
C ARG A 546 -16.82 26.28 8.27
N GLY A 547 -17.63 25.33 8.71
CA GLY A 547 -19.09 25.46 8.73
C GLY A 547 -19.56 26.16 9.99
N LEU A 548 -20.50 27.09 9.87
CA LEU A 548 -21.14 27.80 11.00
C LEU A 548 -22.65 27.78 10.82
N CYS A 549 -23.39 27.59 11.91
CA CYS A 549 -24.84 27.78 11.91
C CYS A 549 -25.14 29.28 11.97
N VAL A 550 -25.78 29.82 10.93
CA VAL A 550 -26.04 31.26 10.78
C VAL A 550 -26.87 31.78 11.94
N ASP A 551 -27.98 31.12 12.28
CA ASP A 551 -28.89 31.57 13.36
C ASP A 551 -28.22 31.53 14.74
N ALA A 552 -27.34 30.54 14.98
CA ALA A 552 -26.56 30.47 16.21
C ALA A 552 -25.54 31.61 16.31
N CYS A 553 -24.92 32.00 15.19
CA CYS A 553 -24.02 33.16 15.13
C CYS A 553 -24.76 34.49 15.26
N VAL A 554 -25.93 34.66 14.63
CA VAL A 554 -26.79 35.85 14.78
C VAL A 554 -27.17 36.00 16.26
N GLY A 555 -27.77 34.96 16.85
CA GLY A 555 -28.15 34.98 18.26
C GLY A 555 -26.97 35.10 19.24
N LEU A 556 -25.74 34.79 18.83
CA LEU A 556 -24.54 35.06 19.62
C LEU A 556 -24.14 36.55 19.54
N VAL A 557 -24.08 37.12 18.34
CA VAL A 557 -23.69 38.52 18.13
C VAL A 557 -24.72 39.47 18.73
N ASP A 558 -26.01 39.15 18.64
CA ASP A 558 -27.11 39.94 19.25
C ASP A 558 -27.08 39.93 20.79
N ARG A 559 -26.37 38.98 21.41
CA ARG A 559 -26.15 38.92 22.88
C ARG A 559 -24.88 39.63 23.35
N LEU A 560 -24.02 40.10 22.44
CA LEU A 560 -22.80 40.84 22.78
C LEU A 560 -23.07 42.35 22.78
N ASP A 561 -22.48 43.07 23.72
CA ASP A 561 -22.48 44.54 23.67
C ASP A 561 -21.89 45.03 22.34
N PRO A 562 -22.48 46.04 21.66
CA PRO A 562 -22.01 46.49 20.35
C PRO A 562 -20.53 46.89 20.31
N ALA A 563 -20.00 47.43 21.40
CA ALA A 563 -18.58 47.76 21.56
C ALA A 563 -17.68 46.50 21.59
N VAL A 564 -18.14 45.43 22.26
CA VAL A 564 -17.44 44.14 22.36
C VAL A 564 -17.56 43.35 21.05
N ALA A 565 -18.73 43.37 20.41
CA ALA A 565 -18.91 42.79 19.07
C ALA A 565 -17.98 43.45 18.03
N ALA A 566 -17.74 44.75 18.14
CA ALA A 566 -16.81 45.46 17.27
C ALA A 566 -15.34 45.02 17.44
N THR A 567 -14.89 44.63 18.65
CA THR A 567 -13.50 44.17 18.84
C THR A 567 -13.19 42.82 18.19
N PHE A 568 -14.20 42.01 17.89
CA PHE A 568 -14.03 40.74 17.17
C PHE A 568 -14.14 40.90 15.64
N TYR A 569 -14.45 42.09 15.12
CA TYR A 569 -14.48 42.31 13.67
C TYR A 569 -13.06 42.49 13.11
N THR A 570 -12.70 41.69 12.10
CA THR A 570 -11.40 41.78 11.40
C THR A 570 -11.60 42.26 9.97
N GLU A 571 -10.86 43.30 9.56
CA GLU A 571 -10.90 43.84 8.20
C GLU A 571 -10.38 42.86 7.13
N ARG A 572 -10.78 43.10 5.88
CA ARG A 572 -10.46 42.23 4.74
C ARG A 572 -8.96 42.22 4.43
N THR A 573 -8.33 41.08 4.69
CA THR A 573 -6.91 40.86 4.38
C THR A 573 -6.75 40.28 2.97
N THR A 574 -5.93 40.90 2.14
CA THR A 574 -5.65 40.42 0.77
C THR A 574 -4.62 39.29 0.77
N VAL A 575 -5.07 38.05 0.60
CA VAL A 575 -4.20 36.88 0.41
C VAL A 575 -3.95 36.65 -1.08
N THR A 576 -2.71 36.36 -1.48
CA THR A 576 -2.36 36.05 -2.88
C THR A 576 -1.51 34.78 -2.98
N PRO A 577 -1.90 33.76 -3.79
CA PRO A 577 -3.14 33.65 -4.55
C PRO A 577 -4.33 33.16 -3.69
N TYR A 578 -5.39 33.96 -3.60
CA TYR A 578 -6.69 33.54 -3.06
C TYR A 578 -7.59 33.06 -4.19
N ARG A 579 -8.31 31.95 -3.98
CA ARG A 579 -9.29 31.40 -4.91
C ARG A 579 -10.40 30.74 -4.10
N LEU A 580 -11.63 31.22 -4.26
CA LEU A 580 -12.85 30.55 -3.78
C LEU A 580 -13.40 29.66 -4.90
N LEU A 581 -14.12 28.60 -4.54
CA LEU A 581 -14.94 27.87 -5.49
C LEU A 581 -16.35 28.45 -5.45
N SER A 582 -16.79 29.09 -6.54
CA SER A 582 -18.17 29.51 -6.71
C SER A 582 -18.93 28.56 -7.64
N ILE A 583 -20.20 28.30 -7.33
CA ILE A 583 -21.11 27.54 -8.18
C ILE A 583 -21.85 28.53 -9.09
N PRO A 584 -21.69 28.48 -10.44
CA PRO A 584 -22.27 29.48 -11.34
C PRO A 584 -23.81 29.53 -11.36
N SER A 585 -24.51 28.46 -10.95
CA SER A 585 -25.98 28.47 -10.81
C SER A 585 -26.50 29.17 -9.55
N GLU A 586 -25.64 29.38 -8.54
CA GLU A 586 -26.02 29.94 -7.24
C GLU A 586 -25.97 31.47 -7.28
N LYS A 587 -27.16 32.10 -7.35
CA LYS A 587 -27.30 33.55 -7.55
C LYS A 587 -27.41 34.36 -6.26
N ASP A 588 -27.78 33.72 -5.15
CA ASP A 588 -28.17 34.40 -3.92
C ASP A 588 -26.96 34.73 -3.02
N LEU A 589 -25.78 34.17 -3.34
CA LEU A 589 -24.54 34.33 -2.57
C LEU A 589 -24.15 35.80 -2.32
N PRO A 590 -24.23 36.76 -3.29
CA PRO A 590 -23.87 38.16 -3.03
C PRO A 590 -24.80 38.83 -2.00
N GLU A 591 -26.09 38.49 -2.01
CA GLU A 591 -27.07 38.99 -1.03
C GLU A 591 -26.79 38.40 0.35
N GLN A 592 -26.52 37.09 0.42
CA GLN A 592 -26.13 36.41 1.66
C GLN A 592 -24.81 36.95 2.24
N GLN A 593 -23.83 37.26 1.38
CA GLN A 593 -22.57 37.88 1.77
C GLN A 593 -22.79 39.28 2.38
N ALA A 594 -23.64 40.11 1.75
CA ALA A 594 -23.99 41.42 2.28
C ALA A 594 -24.74 41.33 3.63
N ARG A 595 -25.65 40.34 3.77
CA ARG A 595 -26.49 40.16 4.95
C ARG A 595 -25.78 39.53 6.16
N TYR A 596 -24.99 38.48 5.94
CA TYR A 596 -24.42 37.66 7.02
C TYR A 596 -22.89 37.75 7.15
N GLY A 597 -22.17 38.27 6.16
CA GLY A 597 -20.70 38.25 6.14
C GLY A 597 -20.06 38.91 7.36
N ARG A 598 -20.58 40.06 7.81
CA ARG A 598 -20.09 40.75 9.01
C ARG A 598 -20.36 39.98 10.30
N VAL A 599 -21.55 39.39 10.43
CA VAL A 599 -21.97 38.61 11.62
C VAL A 599 -21.11 37.35 11.75
N LEU A 600 -20.89 36.64 10.64
CA LEU A 600 -20.05 35.44 10.60
C LEU A 600 -18.58 35.73 10.89
N ASN A 601 -18.05 36.90 10.47
CA ASN A 601 -16.70 37.34 10.81
C ASN A 601 -16.52 37.58 12.33
N ILE A 602 -17.47 38.28 12.96
CA ILE A 602 -17.49 38.49 14.42
C ILE A 602 -17.61 37.15 15.16
N CYS A 603 -18.55 36.29 14.74
CA CYS A 603 -18.80 34.97 15.33
C CYS A 603 -17.57 34.04 15.23
N ALA A 604 -16.92 33.99 14.06
CA ALA A 604 -15.71 33.19 13.85
C ALA A 604 -14.56 33.65 14.75
N ASN A 605 -14.36 34.97 14.85
CA ASN A 605 -13.32 35.56 15.70
C ASN A 605 -13.57 35.36 17.20
N TYR A 606 -14.82 35.50 17.67
CA TYR A 606 -15.19 35.15 19.05
C TYR A 606 -14.76 33.71 19.40
N HIS A 607 -15.08 32.74 18.54
CA HIS A 607 -14.69 31.34 18.77
C HIS A 607 -13.19 31.07 18.62
N LEU A 608 -12.49 31.77 17.71
CA LEU A 608 -11.03 31.66 17.58
C LEU A 608 -10.31 32.25 18.79
N GLN A 609 -10.78 33.39 19.30
CA GLN A 609 -10.17 34.08 20.42
C GLN A 609 -10.43 33.35 21.75
N GLN A 610 -11.64 32.84 21.99
CA GLN A 610 -11.92 32.02 23.17
C GLN A 610 -11.14 30.71 23.23
N ARG A 611 -10.96 30.02 22.08
CA ARG A 611 -10.39 28.66 22.07
C ARG A 611 -8.87 28.63 21.82
N TYR A 612 -8.32 29.65 21.17
CA TYR A 612 -6.91 29.69 20.74
C TYR A 612 -6.22 31.06 20.93
N ASN A 613 -6.93 32.09 21.39
CA ASN A 613 -6.46 33.48 21.45
C ASN A 613 -5.94 34.00 20.10
N LEU A 614 -6.65 33.69 19.01
CA LEU A 614 -6.35 34.11 17.64
C LEU A 614 -7.50 34.90 17.02
N SER A 615 -7.19 35.72 16.03
CA SER A 615 -8.16 36.39 15.15
C SER A 615 -7.80 36.18 13.67
N GLY A 616 -8.76 36.44 12.78
CA GLY A 616 -8.60 36.30 11.33
C GLY A 616 -9.82 36.80 10.55
N TYR A 617 -9.60 37.14 9.29
CA TYR A 617 -10.67 37.51 8.37
C TYR A 617 -11.37 36.26 7.80
N SER A 618 -12.69 36.20 7.88
CA SER A 618 -13.51 35.17 7.20
C SER A 618 -14.32 35.75 6.05
N GLU A 619 -14.53 34.93 5.01
CA GLU A 619 -15.37 35.25 3.85
C GLU A 619 -16.42 34.13 3.66
N LEU A 620 -17.66 34.50 3.36
CA LEU A 620 -18.75 33.55 3.19
C LEU A 620 -18.71 32.93 1.78
N GLU A 621 -18.52 31.61 1.70
CA GLU A 621 -18.45 30.87 0.44
C GLU A 621 -19.80 30.31 -0.02
N ARG A 622 -20.66 29.82 0.90
CA ARG A 622 -22.01 29.29 0.61
C ARG A 622 -22.87 29.21 1.88
N CYS A 623 -24.18 29.40 1.75
CA CYS A 623 -25.17 29.01 2.77
C CYS A 623 -26.06 27.86 2.27
N VAL A 624 -26.56 27.02 3.17
CA VAL A 624 -27.49 25.92 2.84
C VAL A 624 -28.62 25.90 3.87
N ALA A 625 -29.86 25.95 3.40
CA ALA A 625 -31.08 25.85 4.21
C ALA A 625 -31.63 24.41 4.21
N ALA A 626 -32.47 24.05 5.19
CA ALA A 626 -32.92 22.66 5.38
C ALA A 626 -33.79 22.11 4.23
N ASP A 627 -34.59 22.99 3.62
CA ASP A 627 -35.41 22.76 2.42
C ASP A 627 -34.55 22.59 1.15
N SER A 628 -33.47 23.35 1.02
CA SER A 628 -32.54 23.30 -0.13
C SER A 628 -31.69 22.02 -0.21
N ARG A 629 -31.84 21.07 0.73
CA ARG A 629 -31.11 19.79 0.75
C ARG A 629 -31.64 18.74 -0.23
N LEU A 630 -32.89 18.84 -0.69
CA LEU A 630 -33.47 17.88 -1.63
C LEU A 630 -33.40 18.44 -3.06
N PRO A 631 -32.58 17.86 -3.96
CA PRO A 631 -32.47 18.35 -5.33
C PRO A 631 -33.77 18.17 -6.11
N VAL A 632 -34.19 19.22 -6.82
CA VAL A 632 -35.41 19.22 -7.63
C VAL A 632 -35.28 18.25 -8.80
N LEU A 633 -36.25 17.35 -8.98
CA LEU A 633 -36.29 16.47 -10.15
C LEU A 633 -36.52 17.28 -11.42
N ASP A 634 -35.67 17.05 -12.42
CA ASP A 634 -35.77 17.67 -13.73
C ASP A 634 -35.75 16.62 -14.87
N ILE A 635 -35.82 17.12 -16.10
CA ILE A 635 -35.84 16.30 -17.31
C ILE A 635 -34.62 15.36 -17.45
N TYR A 636 -33.46 15.72 -16.91
CA TYR A 636 -32.27 14.86 -16.97
C TYR A 636 -32.39 13.65 -16.03
N HIS A 637 -33.03 13.81 -14.87
CA HIS A 637 -33.29 12.71 -13.94
C HIS A 637 -34.24 11.68 -14.54
N VAL A 638 -35.33 12.16 -15.16
CA VAL A 638 -36.31 11.32 -15.86
C VAL A 638 -35.66 10.61 -17.06
N LEU A 639 -34.86 11.33 -17.86
CA LEU A 639 -34.15 10.77 -19.00
C LEU A 639 -33.14 9.68 -18.57
N PHE A 640 -32.37 9.91 -17.51
CA PHE A 640 -31.45 8.90 -16.97
C PHE A 640 -32.20 7.66 -16.48
N ALA A 641 -33.26 7.84 -15.69
CA ALA A 641 -34.06 6.73 -15.18
C ALA A 641 -34.67 5.89 -16.34
N LEU A 642 -35.22 6.55 -17.36
CA LEU A 642 -35.77 5.90 -18.55
C LEU A 642 -34.70 5.11 -19.33
N VAL A 643 -33.51 5.69 -19.54
CA VAL A 643 -32.39 5.01 -20.21
C VAL A 643 -31.93 3.78 -19.40
N VAL A 644 -31.83 3.89 -18.08
CA VAL A 644 -31.45 2.77 -17.21
C VAL A 644 -32.50 1.66 -17.24
N VAL A 645 -33.79 1.99 -17.14
CA VAL A 645 -34.89 1.01 -17.23
C VAL A 645 -34.90 0.30 -18.58
N ILE A 646 -34.70 1.03 -19.69
CA ILE A 646 -34.61 0.43 -21.04
C ILE A 646 -33.40 -0.53 -21.14
N LEU A 647 -32.23 -0.14 -20.61
CA LEU A 647 -31.04 -0.99 -20.62
C LEU A 647 -31.20 -2.25 -19.77
N LEU A 648 -31.76 -2.12 -18.56
CA LEU A 648 -32.05 -3.26 -17.68
C LEU A 648 -33.11 -4.19 -18.30
N GLY A 649 -34.15 -3.63 -18.90
CA GLY A 649 -35.16 -4.38 -19.65
C GLY A 649 -34.57 -5.14 -20.83
N ALA A 650 -33.71 -4.49 -21.64
CA ALA A 650 -33.02 -5.12 -22.77
C ALA A 650 -32.09 -6.25 -22.32
N VAL A 651 -31.32 -6.05 -21.24
CA VAL A 651 -30.43 -7.08 -20.66
C VAL A 651 -31.24 -8.26 -20.11
N GLY A 652 -32.33 -8.00 -19.37
CA GLY A 652 -33.23 -9.02 -18.84
C GLY A 652 -33.87 -9.85 -19.95
N PHE A 653 -34.48 -9.18 -20.94
CA PHE A 653 -35.12 -9.80 -22.10
C PHE A 653 -34.13 -10.62 -22.94
N ALA A 654 -32.96 -10.06 -23.27
CA ALA A 654 -31.93 -10.76 -24.03
C ALA A 654 -31.40 -12.00 -23.30
N THR A 655 -31.19 -11.89 -21.98
CA THR A 655 -30.73 -13.01 -21.14
C THR A 655 -31.80 -14.10 -21.03
N TYR A 656 -33.07 -13.73 -20.88
CA TYR A 656 -34.21 -14.67 -20.86
C TYR A 656 -34.34 -15.45 -22.18
N CYS A 657 -34.36 -14.76 -23.32
CA CYS A 657 -34.44 -15.39 -24.65
C CYS A 657 -33.24 -16.28 -24.98
N ASP A 658 -32.06 -16.01 -24.42
CA ASP A 658 -30.86 -16.86 -24.56
C ASP A 658 -30.80 -18.01 -23.55
N GLY A 659 -31.60 -17.92 -22.48
CA GLY A 659 -31.87 -18.99 -21.52
C GLY A 659 -32.85 -20.03 -22.07
N GLN A 660 -33.92 -19.60 -22.74
CA GLN A 660 -34.93 -20.48 -23.34
C GLN A 660 -34.43 -21.34 -24.51
N LYS A 661 -33.29 -21.00 -25.13
CA LYS A 661 -32.67 -21.81 -26.19
C LYS A 661 -31.96 -23.03 -25.60
N VAL A 662 -32.72 -24.11 -25.41
CA VAL A 662 -32.23 -25.44 -25.04
C VAL A 662 -31.19 -25.94 -26.05
N ALA A 663 -30.18 -26.67 -25.57
CA ALA A 663 -29.14 -27.23 -26.41
C ALA A 663 -29.73 -28.26 -27.40
N PRO A 664 -29.44 -28.18 -28.70
CA PRO A 664 -29.88 -29.19 -29.65
C PRO A 664 -29.11 -30.50 -29.40
N THR A 665 -29.82 -31.50 -28.86
CA THR A 665 -29.35 -32.88 -28.77
C THR A 665 -29.38 -33.54 -30.16
N ASN A 666 -28.38 -33.23 -31.00
CA ASN A 666 -27.77 -34.22 -31.89
C ASN A 666 -26.48 -33.71 -32.54
N ASN A 667 -25.56 -34.64 -32.78
CA ASN A 667 -24.27 -34.37 -33.41
C ASN A 667 -24.41 -33.97 -34.89
N ASN A 668 -23.37 -33.32 -35.40
CA ASN A 668 -23.11 -33.09 -36.83
C ASN A 668 -23.97 -32.02 -37.53
N ASN A 669 -23.91 -30.77 -37.05
CA ASN A 669 -23.47 -29.62 -37.87
C ASN A 669 -23.44 -28.33 -37.05
N TYR A 670 -22.24 -27.92 -36.61
CA TYR A 670 -22.05 -26.65 -35.87
C TYR A 670 -22.01 -25.47 -36.85
N SER A 671 -23.17 -25.10 -37.41
CA SER A 671 -23.28 -23.99 -38.37
C SER A 671 -22.89 -22.66 -37.71
N PRO A 672 -21.88 -21.93 -38.23
CA PRO A 672 -21.49 -20.65 -37.64
C PRO A 672 -22.51 -19.55 -37.98
N HIS A 673 -22.97 -18.84 -36.94
CA HIS A 673 -23.57 -17.50 -37.01
C HIS A 673 -24.68 -17.25 -38.05
N ARG A 674 -25.88 -17.78 -37.82
CA ARG A 674 -27.11 -17.25 -38.44
C ARG A 674 -27.59 -16.01 -37.66
N ASN A 675 -27.50 -14.83 -38.28
CA ASN A 675 -28.01 -13.51 -37.85
C ASN A 675 -28.57 -13.42 -36.42
N GLY A 676 -27.69 -13.31 -35.42
CA GLY A 676 -28.09 -12.85 -34.11
C GLY A 676 -28.47 -11.37 -34.21
N ALA A 677 -29.74 -11.05 -34.00
CA ALA A 677 -30.19 -9.66 -33.93
C ALA A 677 -29.42 -8.90 -32.83
N LEU A 678 -29.10 -7.63 -33.08
CA LEU A 678 -28.20 -6.80 -32.25
C LEU A 678 -28.53 -6.82 -30.75
N TRP A 679 -29.81 -6.95 -30.38
CA TRP A 679 -30.26 -7.03 -28.99
C TRP A 679 -29.75 -8.28 -28.25
N MET A 680 -29.34 -9.36 -28.95
CA MET A 680 -28.76 -10.54 -28.32
C MET A 680 -27.38 -10.29 -27.68
N GLU A 681 -26.65 -9.23 -28.07
CA GLU A 681 -25.36 -8.87 -27.44
C GLU A 681 -25.53 -8.34 -26.00
N PHE A 682 -26.75 -7.99 -25.59
CA PHE A 682 -27.09 -7.64 -24.20
C PHE A 682 -27.34 -8.88 -23.30
N SER A 683 -27.28 -10.11 -23.83
CA SER A 683 -27.41 -11.34 -23.03
C SER A 683 -26.19 -11.52 -22.11
N LEU A 684 -26.42 -11.46 -20.79
CA LEU A 684 -25.36 -11.66 -19.78
C LEU A 684 -24.63 -12.99 -19.97
N LYS A 685 -25.32 -14.05 -20.39
CA LYS A 685 -24.75 -15.37 -20.68
C LYS A 685 -23.69 -15.29 -21.78
N ARG A 686 -23.97 -14.53 -22.85
CA ARG A 686 -23.03 -14.28 -23.95
C ARG A 686 -21.90 -13.38 -23.50
N THR A 687 -22.20 -12.24 -22.90
CA THR A 687 -21.20 -11.27 -22.44
C THR A 687 -20.21 -11.91 -21.46
N CYS A 688 -20.67 -12.71 -20.48
CA CYS A 688 -19.79 -13.45 -19.57
C CYS A 688 -18.91 -14.48 -20.28
N SER A 689 -19.46 -15.23 -21.25
CA SER A 689 -18.65 -16.18 -22.06
C SER A 689 -17.58 -15.46 -22.90
N GLN A 690 -17.90 -14.29 -23.48
CA GLN A 690 -16.95 -13.44 -24.19
C GLN A 690 -15.89 -12.87 -23.22
N LEU A 691 -16.29 -12.45 -22.02
CA LEU A 691 -15.43 -11.85 -21.00
C LEU A 691 -14.35 -12.82 -20.49
N ILE A 692 -14.66 -14.12 -20.45
CA ILE A 692 -13.71 -15.19 -20.07
C ILE A 692 -12.95 -15.76 -21.28
N ALA A 693 -13.37 -15.48 -22.52
CA ALA A 693 -12.81 -16.10 -23.73
C ALA A 693 -11.30 -15.86 -23.88
N VAL A 694 -10.54 -16.95 -23.97
CA VAL A 694 -9.08 -16.95 -24.17
C VAL A 694 -8.73 -16.37 -25.55
N PRO A 695 -7.67 -15.54 -25.70
CA PRO A 695 -7.31 -14.96 -26.98
C PRO A 695 -6.87 -16.01 -28.01
N ARG A 696 -7.37 -15.87 -29.25
CA ARG A 696 -7.28 -16.91 -30.29
C ARG A 696 -6.22 -16.64 -31.35
N SER A 697 -5.98 -15.38 -31.72
CA SER A 697 -5.00 -15.05 -32.78
C SER A 697 -3.56 -15.08 -32.23
N PRO A 698 -2.54 -15.34 -33.09
CA PRO A 698 -1.14 -15.33 -32.65
C PRO A 698 -0.73 -13.98 -32.06
N ILE A 699 -1.09 -12.87 -32.71
CA ILE A 699 -0.83 -11.51 -32.21
C ILE A 699 -1.45 -11.28 -30.83
N GLN A 700 -2.70 -11.70 -30.62
CA GLN A 700 -3.33 -11.57 -29.31
C GLN A 700 -2.64 -12.41 -28.22
N ARG A 701 -1.98 -13.52 -28.58
CA ARG A 701 -1.20 -14.35 -27.66
C ARG A 701 0.15 -13.72 -27.33
N ASP A 702 0.82 -13.13 -28.32
CA ASP A 702 2.11 -12.47 -28.13
C ASP A 702 1.98 -11.24 -27.22
N PHE A 703 0.86 -10.50 -27.30
CA PHE A 703 0.55 -9.38 -26.41
C PHE A 703 -0.29 -9.73 -25.17
N ALA A 704 -0.60 -11.00 -24.90
CA ALA A 704 -1.45 -11.39 -23.76
C ALA A 704 -0.89 -10.96 -22.39
N PHE A 705 0.42 -10.76 -22.27
CA PHE A 705 1.04 -10.25 -21.05
C PHE A 705 0.70 -8.78 -20.75
N VAL A 706 0.33 -7.99 -21.76
CA VAL A 706 -0.05 -6.57 -21.63
C VAL A 706 -1.34 -6.43 -20.79
N GLU A 707 -2.21 -7.45 -20.79
CA GLU A 707 -3.40 -7.51 -19.94
C GLU A 707 -3.05 -7.45 -18.45
N ILE A 708 -1.94 -8.08 -18.02
CA ILE A 708 -1.45 -8.01 -16.64
C ILE A 708 -0.93 -6.61 -16.31
N PHE A 709 -0.15 -6.00 -17.22
CA PHE A 709 0.32 -4.63 -17.03
C PHE A 709 -0.85 -3.64 -16.93
N ARG A 710 -1.88 -3.80 -17.76
CA ARG A 710 -3.09 -2.97 -17.69
C ARG A 710 -3.81 -3.13 -16.35
N MET A 711 -3.98 -4.36 -15.88
CA MET A 711 -4.58 -4.65 -14.57
C MET A 711 -3.79 -4.03 -13.41
N LEU A 712 -2.47 -4.21 -13.37
CA LEU A 712 -1.60 -3.61 -12.34
C LEU A 712 -1.66 -2.09 -12.37
N SER A 713 -1.62 -1.49 -13.56
CA SER A 713 -1.68 -0.03 -13.74
C SER A 713 -3.02 0.54 -13.29
N VAL A 714 -4.14 -0.17 -13.46
CA VAL A 714 -5.45 0.25 -12.92
C VAL A 714 -5.46 0.27 -11.40
N PHE A 715 -4.88 -0.74 -10.73
CA PHE A 715 -4.78 -0.73 -9.26
C PHE A 715 -3.90 0.41 -8.74
N VAL A 716 -2.77 0.69 -9.41
CA VAL A 716 -1.89 1.82 -9.07
C VAL A 716 -2.60 3.16 -9.29
N ILE A 717 -3.29 3.34 -10.42
CA ILE A 717 -4.06 4.57 -10.72
C ILE A 717 -5.21 4.76 -9.74
N LEU A 718 -5.99 3.70 -9.45
CA LEU A 718 -7.07 3.76 -8.47
C LEU A 718 -6.52 4.23 -7.11
N ALA A 719 -5.43 3.62 -6.64
CA ALA A 719 -4.76 4.04 -5.42
C ALA A 719 -4.37 5.53 -5.44
N ILE A 720 -3.71 6.01 -6.50
CA ILE A 720 -3.33 7.42 -6.62
C ILE A 720 -4.55 8.34 -6.54
N HIS A 721 -5.63 8.04 -7.28
CA HIS A 721 -6.85 8.84 -7.26
C HIS A 721 -7.55 8.81 -5.90
N VAL A 722 -7.50 7.69 -5.17
CA VAL A 722 -7.93 7.65 -3.77
C VAL A 722 -7.17 8.68 -2.96
N THR A 723 -5.83 8.61 -2.91
CA THR A 723 -5.01 9.58 -2.14
C THR A 723 -5.35 11.02 -2.50
N MET A 724 -5.51 11.32 -3.79
CA MET A 724 -5.87 12.67 -4.26
C MET A 724 -7.21 13.15 -3.71
N CYS A 725 -8.24 12.29 -3.67
CA CYS A 725 -9.55 12.65 -3.13
C CYS A 725 -9.51 12.89 -1.62
N TYR A 726 -8.66 12.17 -0.87
CA TYR A 726 -8.42 12.44 0.55
C TYR A 726 -7.62 13.72 0.80
N ILE A 727 -6.60 14.02 0.00
CA ILE A 727 -5.87 15.29 0.12
C ILE A 727 -6.84 16.46 -0.13
N ALA A 728 -7.83 16.27 -1.00
CA ALA A 728 -8.87 17.27 -1.26
C ALA A 728 -9.89 17.40 -0.11
N ALA A 729 -10.14 16.32 0.64
CA ALA A 729 -11.18 16.25 1.66
C ALA A 729 -10.90 17.16 2.87
N PRO A 730 -11.95 17.76 3.49
CA PRO A 730 -11.80 18.44 4.76
C PRO A 730 -11.41 17.41 5.82
N THR A 731 -10.18 17.50 6.32
CA THR A 731 -9.59 16.51 7.24
C THR A 731 -9.20 17.17 8.56
N ALA A 732 -9.56 16.54 9.69
CA ALA A 732 -9.35 17.09 11.03
C ALA A 732 -7.86 17.30 11.37
N ASN A 733 -6.98 16.44 10.83
CA ASN A 733 -5.54 16.53 11.00
C ASN A 733 -4.81 16.09 9.72
N MET A 734 -4.17 17.04 9.04
CA MET A 734 -3.40 16.81 7.81
C MET A 734 -1.95 16.36 8.07
N ARG A 735 -1.44 16.50 9.31
CA ARG A 735 -0.03 16.24 9.65
C ARG A 735 0.47 14.84 9.26
N PRO A 736 -0.26 13.73 9.47
CA PRO A 736 0.23 12.40 9.07
C PRO A 736 0.48 12.28 7.56
N LEU A 737 -0.27 13.06 6.77
CA LEU A 737 -0.16 13.11 5.32
C LEU A 737 1.05 13.96 4.90
N GLU A 738 1.23 15.12 5.54
CA GLU A 738 2.43 15.97 5.36
C GLU A 738 3.71 15.23 5.72
N GLU A 739 3.73 14.49 6.83
CA GLU A 739 4.84 13.64 7.26
C GLU A 739 5.11 12.50 6.26
N PHE A 740 4.06 11.81 5.79
CA PHE A 740 4.19 10.75 4.79
C PHE A 740 4.77 11.29 3.49
N PHE A 741 4.25 12.40 2.96
CA PHE A 741 4.74 13.03 1.73
C PHE A 741 6.09 13.74 1.92
N GLY A 742 6.45 14.18 3.14
CA GLY A 742 7.75 14.76 3.46
C GLY A 742 8.92 13.76 3.45
N ARG A 743 8.65 12.45 3.56
CA ARG A 743 9.68 11.39 3.45
C ARG A 743 10.28 11.40 2.03
N ARG A 744 11.62 11.44 1.92
CA ARG A 744 12.36 11.48 0.64
C ARG A 744 11.94 10.40 -0.37
N PHE A 745 11.67 9.19 0.12
CA PHE A 745 11.17 8.07 -0.69
C PHE A 745 9.78 8.34 -1.28
N SER A 746 8.87 8.95 -0.51
CA SER A 746 7.53 9.33 -0.97
C SER A 746 7.60 10.42 -2.04
N LEU A 747 8.45 11.45 -1.85
CA LEU A 747 8.70 12.47 -2.87
C LEU A 747 9.23 11.87 -4.19
N MET A 748 10.12 10.88 -4.09
CA MET A 748 10.63 10.14 -5.25
C MET A 748 9.56 9.25 -5.91
N ALA A 749 8.67 8.63 -5.15
CA ALA A 749 7.58 7.82 -5.69
C ALA A 749 6.53 8.70 -6.41
N VAL A 750 6.18 9.84 -5.81
CA VAL A 750 5.16 10.76 -6.32
C VAL A 750 5.61 11.52 -7.56
N SER A 751 6.90 11.81 -7.72
CA SER A 751 7.41 12.36 -8.98
C SER A 751 7.28 11.37 -10.15
N VAL A 752 7.22 10.06 -9.88
CA VAL A 752 7.12 8.99 -10.88
C VAL A 752 5.67 8.63 -11.19
N PHE A 753 4.78 8.61 -10.19
CA PHE A 753 3.41 8.11 -10.33
C PHE A 753 2.57 8.74 -11.47
N PRO A 754 2.63 10.05 -11.76
CA PRO A 754 1.90 10.64 -12.89
C PRO A 754 2.32 10.07 -14.24
N PHE A 755 3.57 9.59 -14.41
CA PHE A 755 4.00 8.95 -15.65
C PHE A 755 3.31 7.60 -15.91
N GLN A 756 2.57 7.04 -14.96
CA GLN A 756 1.82 5.79 -15.16
C GLN A 756 0.83 5.85 -16.35
N VAL A 757 0.30 7.03 -16.70
CA VAL A 757 -0.56 7.22 -17.90
C VAL A 757 0.20 7.01 -19.21
N HIS A 758 1.50 7.32 -19.25
CA HIS A 758 2.33 7.14 -20.44
C HIS A 758 2.39 5.66 -20.85
N THR A 759 2.31 4.73 -19.91
CA THR A 759 2.23 3.29 -20.19
C THR A 759 1.00 2.93 -21.03
N PHE A 760 -0.16 3.57 -20.77
CA PHE A 760 -1.37 3.37 -21.56
C PHE A 760 -1.23 3.95 -22.98
N PHE A 761 -0.67 5.16 -23.11
CA PHE A 761 -0.40 5.74 -24.43
C PHE A 761 0.61 4.90 -25.24
N THR A 762 1.66 4.36 -24.62
CA THR A 762 2.58 3.43 -25.28
C THR A 762 1.87 2.15 -25.73
N ILE A 763 1.02 1.54 -24.89
CA ILE A 763 0.22 0.37 -25.27
C ILE A 763 -0.69 0.72 -26.47
N GLY A 764 -1.35 1.87 -26.45
CA GLY A 764 -2.20 2.35 -27.54
C GLY A 764 -1.44 2.46 -28.87
N GLY A 765 -0.24 3.07 -28.85
CA GLY A 765 0.64 3.19 -30.02
C GLY A 765 1.10 1.84 -30.57
N VAL A 766 1.53 0.91 -29.71
CA VAL A 766 1.93 -0.45 -30.13
C VAL A 766 0.74 -1.18 -30.77
N MET A 767 -0.42 -1.21 -30.10
CA MET A 767 -1.60 -1.93 -30.58
C MET A 767 -2.09 -1.39 -31.92
N LEU A 768 -2.09 -0.05 -32.10
CA LEU A 768 -2.47 0.57 -33.36
C LEU A 768 -1.54 0.17 -34.51
N ALA A 769 -0.22 0.30 -34.32
CA ALA A 769 0.77 -0.06 -35.33
C ALA A 769 0.68 -1.55 -35.71
N VAL A 770 0.62 -2.46 -34.73
CA VAL A 770 0.59 -3.90 -35.01
C VAL A 770 -0.68 -4.32 -35.75
N HIS A 771 -1.86 -3.89 -35.29
CA HIS A 771 -3.11 -4.26 -35.95
C HIS A 771 -3.29 -3.63 -37.33
N PHE A 772 -2.84 -2.37 -37.51
CA PHE A 772 -2.91 -1.72 -38.82
C PHE A 772 -1.98 -2.36 -39.84
N LEU A 773 -0.72 -2.65 -39.46
CA LEU A 773 0.26 -3.24 -40.37
C LEU A 773 -0.08 -4.68 -40.76
N ASP A 774 -0.57 -5.50 -39.81
CA ASP A 774 -1.07 -6.86 -40.09
C ASP A 774 -2.26 -6.82 -41.06
N GLN A 775 -3.21 -5.89 -40.87
CA GLN A 775 -4.33 -5.70 -41.79
C GLN A 775 -3.92 -5.11 -43.14
N ALA A 776 -2.84 -4.32 -43.20
CA ALA A 776 -2.27 -3.82 -44.45
C ALA A 776 -1.59 -4.95 -45.24
N ALA A 777 -0.81 -5.79 -44.56
CA ALA A 777 -0.16 -6.97 -45.15
C ALA A 777 -1.18 -8.03 -45.62
N SER A 778 -2.33 -8.16 -44.94
CA SER A 778 -3.38 -9.12 -45.31
C SER A 778 -4.25 -8.70 -46.51
N ARG A 779 -4.11 -7.47 -47.03
CA ARG A 779 -4.87 -6.99 -48.19
C ARG A 779 -4.12 -7.25 -49.48
N ALA A 780 -4.83 -7.72 -50.50
CA ALA A 780 -4.29 -7.84 -51.85
C ALA A 780 -3.81 -6.47 -52.38
N ALA A 781 -2.68 -6.44 -53.08
CA ALA A 781 -2.01 -5.22 -53.55
C ALA A 781 -2.95 -4.25 -54.33
N ASN A 782 -3.94 -4.80 -55.04
CA ASN A 782 -4.91 -4.05 -55.84
C ASN A 782 -6.02 -3.36 -55.01
N ARG A 783 -6.01 -3.46 -53.67
CA ARG A 783 -6.93 -2.74 -52.76
C ARG A 783 -6.15 -1.94 -51.70
N PRO A 784 -5.46 -0.85 -52.11
CA PRO A 784 -4.69 -0.02 -51.19
C PRO A 784 -5.58 0.62 -50.12
N ILE A 785 -5.00 0.87 -48.94
CA ILE A 785 -5.71 1.53 -47.84
C ILE A 785 -5.91 3.01 -48.19
N GLY A 786 -7.14 3.38 -48.52
CA GLY A 786 -7.54 4.78 -48.76
C GLY A 786 -8.03 5.49 -47.50
N TRP A 787 -8.27 6.80 -47.62
CA TRP A 787 -8.80 7.66 -46.55
C TRP A 787 -10.17 7.22 -46.01
N SER A 788 -10.95 6.44 -46.77
CA SER A 788 -12.17 5.78 -46.29
C SER A 788 -11.91 4.83 -45.10
N PHE A 789 -10.70 4.29 -44.97
CA PHE A 789 -10.28 3.51 -43.81
C PHE A 789 -10.07 4.38 -42.57
N LEU A 790 -9.55 5.61 -42.71
CA LEU A 790 -9.47 6.59 -41.62
C LEU A 790 -10.86 6.87 -41.08
N TRP A 791 -11.81 7.24 -41.95
CA TRP A 791 -13.19 7.53 -41.57
C TRP A 791 -13.87 6.33 -40.88
N LYS A 792 -13.75 5.13 -41.45
CA LYS A 792 -14.28 3.91 -40.83
C LYS A 792 -13.65 3.63 -39.47
N GLY A 793 -12.34 3.80 -39.33
CA GLY A 793 -11.64 3.65 -38.05
C GLY A 793 -12.10 4.65 -37.00
N LEU A 794 -12.29 5.91 -37.40
CA LEU A 794 -12.78 7.00 -36.56
C LEU A 794 -14.19 6.73 -36.03
N VAL A 795 -15.14 6.44 -36.93
CA VAL A 795 -16.54 6.15 -36.57
C VAL A 795 -16.63 4.92 -35.66
N MET A 796 -15.90 3.84 -35.96
CA MET A 796 -15.91 2.63 -35.12
C MET A 796 -15.29 2.87 -33.73
N ARG A 797 -14.25 3.71 -33.62
CA ARG A 797 -13.67 4.08 -32.31
C ARG A 797 -14.60 4.99 -31.52
N TYR A 798 -15.22 5.97 -32.18
CA TYR A 798 -16.17 6.88 -31.55
C TYR A 798 -17.42 6.14 -31.04
N ALA A 799 -18.03 5.27 -31.87
CA ALA A 799 -19.18 4.45 -31.51
C ALA A 799 -18.91 3.47 -30.35
N ARG A 800 -17.64 3.09 -30.11
CA ARG A 800 -17.23 2.31 -28.93
C ARG A 800 -17.18 3.14 -27.64
N ILE A 801 -16.82 4.41 -27.74
CA ILE A 801 -16.58 5.31 -26.59
C ILE A 801 -17.88 6.01 -26.16
N PHE A 802 -18.63 6.52 -27.14
CA PHE A 802 -19.78 7.39 -26.93
C PHE A 802 -20.86 6.81 -25.98
N PRO A 803 -21.31 5.55 -26.09
CA PRO A 803 -22.42 5.05 -25.26
C PRO A 803 -22.11 5.09 -23.76
N VAL A 804 -20.90 4.71 -23.35
CA VAL A 804 -20.49 4.72 -21.94
C VAL A 804 -20.31 6.16 -21.45
N LEU A 805 -19.68 7.00 -22.27
CA LEU A 805 -19.50 8.43 -21.95
C LEU A 805 -20.84 9.16 -21.78
N PHE A 806 -21.84 8.85 -22.62
CA PHE A 806 -23.17 9.45 -22.57
C PHE A 806 -23.95 9.04 -21.31
N VAL A 807 -23.95 7.75 -20.94
CA VAL A 807 -24.62 7.28 -19.72
C VAL A 807 -23.98 7.86 -18.46
N VAL A 808 -22.64 7.92 -18.41
CA VAL A 808 -21.92 8.52 -17.27
C VAL A 808 -22.15 10.04 -17.22
N TRP A 809 -22.14 10.74 -18.36
CA TRP A 809 -22.49 12.17 -18.40
C TRP A 809 -23.92 12.43 -17.91
N LEU A 810 -24.90 11.64 -18.37
CA LEU A 810 -26.29 11.74 -17.91
C LEU A 810 -26.38 11.60 -16.39
N TYR A 811 -25.65 10.64 -15.81
CA TYR A 811 -25.54 10.49 -14.35
C TYR A 811 -24.97 11.76 -13.68
N GLN A 812 -23.88 12.35 -14.20
CA GLN A 812 -23.30 13.58 -13.63
C GLN A 812 -24.29 14.77 -13.63
N VAL A 813 -25.06 14.94 -14.71
CA VAL A 813 -25.98 16.09 -14.82
C VAL A 813 -27.32 15.89 -14.12
N SER A 814 -27.60 14.69 -13.62
CA SER A 814 -28.84 14.35 -12.91
C SER A 814 -28.57 13.94 -11.47
N TRP A 815 -28.44 12.63 -11.21
CA TRP A 815 -28.45 12.01 -9.87
C TRP A 815 -27.17 12.24 -9.03
N LEU A 816 -26.13 12.88 -9.56
CA LEU A 816 -24.86 13.08 -8.83
C LEU A 816 -24.99 13.93 -7.56
N ASP A 817 -25.94 14.86 -7.47
CA ASP A 817 -26.13 15.74 -6.31
C ASP A 817 -27.12 15.21 -5.27
N TRP A 818 -27.87 14.13 -5.54
CA TRP A 818 -28.59 13.38 -4.51
C TRP A 818 -27.65 12.76 -3.46
N TYR A 819 -26.39 12.65 -3.86
CA TYR A 819 -25.25 12.21 -3.08
C TYR A 819 -24.54 13.36 -2.34
N ALA A 820 -25.03 14.59 -2.45
CA ALA A 820 -24.51 15.73 -1.70
C ALA A 820 -25.11 15.70 -0.28
N SER A 821 -24.25 15.52 0.73
CA SER A 821 -24.61 15.72 2.13
C SER A 821 -23.55 16.53 2.88
N GLY A 822 -23.99 17.48 3.70
CA GLY A 822 -23.11 18.33 4.53
C GLY A 822 -22.76 19.68 3.89
N PRO A 823 -21.95 20.52 4.56
CA PRO A 823 -21.70 21.90 4.11
C PRO A 823 -20.59 22.03 3.05
N GLY A 824 -19.76 20.99 2.82
CA GLY A 824 -18.63 21.01 1.88
C GLY A 824 -18.81 20.17 0.62
N ASP A 825 -19.96 19.53 0.47
CA ASP A 825 -20.32 18.59 -0.59
C ASP A 825 -20.38 19.22 -1.99
N TYR A 826 -20.79 20.48 -2.05
CA TYR A 826 -20.99 21.27 -3.26
C TYR A 826 -19.69 21.40 -4.07
N ARG A 827 -18.52 21.38 -3.42
CA ARG A 827 -17.19 21.36 -4.04
C ARG A 827 -16.98 20.09 -4.91
N TYR A 828 -17.61 18.97 -4.55
CA TYR A 828 -17.47 17.66 -5.20
C TYR A 828 -18.58 17.33 -6.19
N PHE A 829 -19.83 17.60 -5.82
CA PHE A 829 -21.04 17.20 -6.56
C PHE A 829 -21.69 18.36 -7.29
N GLY A 830 -22.02 19.45 -6.59
CA GLY A 830 -22.71 20.62 -7.17
C GLY A 830 -21.91 21.29 -8.29
N LEU A 831 -20.64 21.60 -8.04
CA LEU A 831 -19.73 22.19 -9.02
C LEU A 831 -19.51 21.26 -10.24
N GLU A 832 -19.43 19.94 -10.02
CA GLU A 832 -19.29 18.95 -11.10
C GLU A 832 -20.55 18.88 -11.97
N LYS A 833 -21.74 18.87 -11.34
CA LYS A 833 -23.04 18.89 -12.02
C LYS A 833 -23.20 20.12 -12.91
N ASP A 834 -22.87 21.31 -12.40
CA ASP A 834 -22.91 22.56 -13.15
C ASP A 834 -21.89 22.62 -14.30
N ASN A 835 -20.66 22.19 -14.04
CA ASN A 835 -19.63 22.05 -15.08
C ASN A 835 -20.10 21.07 -16.18
N CYS A 836 -20.78 19.98 -15.83
CA CYS A 836 -21.31 19.02 -16.79
C CYS A 836 -22.57 19.47 -17.54
N ARG A 837 -23.40 20.34 -16.97
CA ARG A 837 -24.51 20.99 -17.67
C ARG A 837 -24.00 22.04 -18.67
N THR A 838 -23.02 22.85 -18.26
CA THR A 838 -22.51 23.96 -19.07
C THR A 838 -21.53 23.52 -20.16
N ASN A 839 -20.59 22.63 -19.81
CA ASN A 839 -19.44 22.28 -20.64
C ASN A 839 -19.42 20.80 -21.08
N GLY A 840 -20.45 20.00 -20.75
CA GLY A 840 -20.48 18.56 -21.06
C GLY A 840 -20.32 18.21 -22.55
N TRP A 841 -20.74 19.11 -23.44
CA TRP A 841 -20.59 18.96 -24.89
C TRP A 841 -19.12 18.83 -25.36
N LEU A 842 -18.15 19.41 -24.62
CA LEU A 842 -16.71 19.29 -24.92
C LEU A 842 -16.21 17.85 -24.79
N ASN A 843 -16.85 17.03 -23.93
CA ASN A 843 -16.51 15.62 -23.77
C ASN A 843 -16.98 14.79 -24.97
N PHE A 844 -18.15 15.08 -25.54
CA PHE A 844 -18.62 14.41 -26.75
C PHE A 844 -17.79 14.77 -27.98
N LEU A 845 -17.20 15.97 -28.03
CA LEU A 845 -16.25 16.36 -29.07
C LEU A 845 -14.81 15.87 -28.80
N LEU A 846 -14.52 15.31 -27.61
CA LEU A 846 -13.19 14.83 -27.20
C LEU A 846 -12.08 15.91 -27.30
N ILE A 847 -12.43 17.14 -26.88
CA ILE A 847 -11.55 18.32 -26.86
C ILE A 847 -11.53 19.04 -25.49
N ASN A 848 -12.19 18.48 -24.47
CA ASN A 848 -12.25 19.02 -23.10
C ASN A 848 -10.88 19.22 -22.45
N ASN A 849 -9.84 18.54 -22.96
CA ASN A 849 -8.49 18.67 -22.45
C ASN A 849 -7.70 19.89 -22.98
N TYR A 850 -8.27 20.65 -23.93
CA TYR A 850 -7.70 21.92 -24.42
C TYR A 850 -8.54 23.16 -24.10
N PHE A 851 -9.83 23.00 -23.82
CA PHE A 851 -10.77 24.11 -23.64
C PHE A 851 -11.45 24.08 -22.27
N LYS A 852 -11.57 25.25 -21.63
CA LYS A 852 -12.32 25.47 -20.38
C LYS A 852 -11.90 24.58 -19.18
N TYR A 853 -10.59 24.33 -19.02
CA TYR A 853 -10.00 23.49 -17.96
C TYR A 853 -10.60 23.74 -16.56
N GLY A 854 -10.63 24.99 -16.09
CA GLY A 854 -11.10 25.35 -14.75
C GLY A 854 -12.56 24.95 -14.46
N ASN A 855 -13.36 24.73 -15.49
CA ASN A 855 -14.77 24.34 -15.42
C ASN A 855 -15.02 23.03 -16.20
N MET A 856 -14.02 22.14 -16.27
CA MET A 856 -14.09 20.89 -17.02
C MET A 856 -15.06 19.89 -16.35
N CYS A 857 -16.00 19.39 -17.15
CA CYS A 857 -16.86 18.25 -16.80
C CYS A 857 -16.09 16.93 -16.87
N MET A 858 -16.25 16.07 -15.87
CA MET A 858 -15.62 14.76 -15.74
C MET A 858 -14.12 14.82 -15.98
N GLN A 859 -13.37 15.41 -15.05
CA GLN A 859 -11.94 15.66 -15.22
C GLN A 859 -11.16 14.44 -15.75
N GLN A 860 -11.47 13.22 -15.29
CA GLN A 860 -10.85 11.97 -15.73
C GLN A 860 -10.98 11.66 -17.24
N THR A 861 -11.85 12.35 -17.98
CA THR A 861 -12.01 12.16 -19.42
C THR A 861 -10.90 12.81 -20.25
N TRP A 862 -10.03 13.65 -19.67
CA TRP A 862 -8.91 14.28 -20.40
C TRP A 862 -8.04 13.25 -21.14
N HIS A 863 -7.79 12.09 -20.53
CA HIS A 863 -7.00 11.01 -21.10
C HIS A 863 -7.69 10.35 -22.30
N LEU A 864 -9.02 10.27 -22.27
CA LEU A 864 -9.85 9.71 -23.35
C LEU A 864 -9.82 10.62 -24.59
N ALA A 865 -9.88 11.94 -24.37
CA ALA A 865 -9.65 12.93 -25.42
C ALA A 865 -8.24 12.80 -26.02
N ALA A 866 -7.20 12.76 -25.18
CA ALA A 866 -5.83 12.59 -25.62
C ALA A 866 -5.60 11.29 -26.42
N ASP A 867 -6.13 10.14 -25.95
CA ASP A 867 -6.06 8.85 -26.63
C ASP A 867 -6.77 8.83 -28.00
N PHE A 868 -7.90 9.54 -28.13
CA PHE A 868 -8.59 9.70 -29.42
C PHE A 868 -7.81 10.60 -30.40
N GLN A 869 -7.24 11.70 -29.91
CA GLN A 869 -6.39 12.59 -30.70
C GLN A 869 -5.10 11.88 -31.15
N PHE A 870 -4.47 11.10 -30.28
CA PHE A 870 -3.34 10.24 -30.62
C PHE A 870 -3.71 9.18 -31.67
N PHE A 871 -4.89 8.58 -31.58
CA PHE A 871 -5.37 7.65 -32.61
C PHE A 871 -5.50 8.31 -33.98
N LEU A 872 -6.07 9.51 -34.06
CA LEU A 872 -6.20 10.27 -35.31
C LEU A 872 -4.81 10.55 -35.93
N VAL A 873 -3.86 11.05 -35.12
CA VAL A 873 -2.49 11.32 -35.57
C VAL A 873 -1.76 10.03 -35.98
N GLY A 874 -1.81 8.99 -35.15
CA GLY A 874 -1.11 7.73 -35.38
C GLY A 874 -1.67 6.92 -36.56
N LEU A 875 -2.98 6.93 -36.78
CA LEU A 875 -3.59 6.26 -37.93
C LEU A 875 -3.25 7.01 -39.24
N THR A 876 -3.25 8.34 -39.21
CA THR A 876 -2.78 9.17 -40.33
C THR A 876 -1.30 8.91 -40.64
N PHE A 877 -0.44 8.89 -39.61
CA PHE A 877 0.98 8.57 -39.70
C PHE A 877 1.24 7.21 -40.37
N LEU A 878 0.51 6.18 -39.97
CA LEU A 878 0.64 4.82 -40.53
C LEU A 878 0.10 4.73 -41.97
N ILE A 879 -1.00 5.42 -42.30
CA ILE A 879 -1.53 5.51 -43.68
C ILE A 879 -0.50 6.17 -44.60
N LEU A 880 0.14 7.27 -44.16
CA LEU A 880 1.18 7.95 -44.93
C LEU A 880 2.40 7.03 -45.16
N ILE A 881 2.84 6.28 -44.16
CA ILE A 881 3.97 5.33 -44.30
C ILE A 881 3.64 4.20 -45.28
N VAL A 882 2.45 3.61 -45.19
CA VAL A 882 2.05 2.50 -46.10
C VAL A 882 1.83 2.99 -47.54
N ARG A 883 1.29 4.20 -47.72
CA ARG A 883 1.08 4.79 -49.05
C ARG A 883 2.37 5.34 -49.67
N HIS A 884 3.27 5.89 -48.85
CA HIS A 884 4.51 6.52 -49.27
C HIS A 884 5.68 6.07 -48.37
N PRO A 885 6.26 4.88 -48.60
CA PRO A 885 7.33 4.32 -47.75
C PRO A 885 8.56 5.23 -47.56
N ARG A 886 8.85 6.12 -48.52
CA ARG A 886 9.91 7.14 -48.44
C ARG A 886 9.69 8.16 -47.31
N MET A 887 8.44 8.38 -46.87
CA MET A 887 8.11 9.32 -45.79
C MET A 887 8.44 8.80 -44.39
N LEU A 888 8.81 7.51 -44.23
CA LEU A 888 9.05 6.90 -42.92
C LEU A 888 10.07 7.70 -42.08
N TRP A 889 11.27 7.93 -42.59
CA TRP A 889 12.32 8.62 -41.83
C TRP A 889 11.99 10.10 -41.55
N PRO A 890 11.53 10.90 -42.53
CA PRO A 890 11.04 12.26 -42.26
C PRO A 890 9.96 12.32 -41.17
N LEU A 891 8.96 11.42 -41.21
CA LEU A 891 7.89 11.37 -40.22
C LEU A 891 8.39 10.94 -38.83
N VAL A 892 9.29 9.94 -38.75
CA VAL A 892 9.90 9.51 -37.48
C VAL A 892 10.75 10.62 -36.86
N VAL A 893 11.56 11.33 -37.66
CA VAL A 893 12.37 12.46 -37.18
C VAL A 893 11.45 13.60 -36.71
N ALA A 894 10.47 14.02 -37.51
CA ALA A 894 9.52 15.07 -37.13
C ALA A 894 8.76 14.73 -35.83
N ALA A 895 8.26 13.51 -35.70
CA ALA A 895 7.57 13.05 -34.49
C ALA A 895 8.50 13.01 -33.26
N THR A 896 9.77 12.64 -33.44
CA THR A 896 10.76 12.61 -32.35
C THR A 896 11.13 14.02 -31.89
N VAL A 897 11.40 14.95 -32.83
CA VAL A 897 11.68 16.36 -32.53
C VAL A 897 10.49 17.01 -31.82
N PHE A 898 9.28 16.84 -32.35
CA PHE A 898 8.06 17.37 -31.72
C PHE A 898 7.88 16.84 -30.29
N SER A 899 8.17 15.55 -30.07
CA SER A 899 8.03 14.89 -28.77
C SER A 899 8.98 15.38 -27.68
N VAL A 900 10.07 16.07 -28.04
CA VAL A 900 11.00 16.71 -27.10
C VAL A 900 10.72 18.21 -27.01
N VAL A 901 10.55 18.88 -28.16
CA VAL A 901 10.39 20.34 -28.23
C VAL A 901 9.07 20.80 -27.60
N ALA A 902 7.95 20.10 -27.82
CA ALA A 902 6.65 20.48 -27.28
C ALA A 902 6.61 20.55 -25.74
N PRO A 903 7.02 19.52 -24.97
CA PRO A 903 7.09 19.63 -23.51
C PRO A 903 8.12 20.66 -23.02
N VAL A 904 9.26 20.85 -23.71
CA VAL A 904 10.23 21.91 -23.34
C VAL A 904 9.60 23.29 -23.44
N ILE A 905 8.88 23.58 -24.53
CA ILE A 905 8.21 24.88 -24.73
C ILE A 905 7.18 25.13 -23.62
N ASN A 906 6.34 24.15 -23.28
CA ASN A 906 5.34 24.31 -22.22
C ASN A 906 5.97 24.58 -20.86
N LEU A 907 6.91 23.73 -20.44
CA LEU A 907 7.57 23.84 -19.13
C LEU A 907 8.32 25.16 -18.99
N TYR A 908 8.97 25.63 -20.06
CA TYR A 908 9.67 26.91 -20.09
C TYR A 908 8.70 28.10 -20.07
N ARG A 909 7.70 28.13 -20.97
CA ARG A 909 6.76 29.26 -21.10
C ARG A 909 5.88 29.47 -19.87
N HIS A 910 5.39 28.37 -19.29
CA HIS A 910 4.50 28.41 -18.13
C HIS A 910 5.25 28.33 -16.78
N LYS A 911 6.59 28.36 -16.81
CA LYS A 911 7.47 28.34 -15.63
C LYS A 911 7.16 27.16 -14.68
N LEU A 912 7.01 25.97 -15.25
CA LEU A 912 6.56 24.77 -14.51
C LEU A 912 7.74 23.91 -14.05
N PRO A 913 7.60 23.16 -12.94
CA PRO A 913 8.59 22.17 -12.54
C PRO A 913 8.67 21.02 -13.55
N GLY A 914 9.88 20.53 -13.82
CA GLY A 914 10.12 19.40 -14.74
C GLY A 914 9.60 18.06 -14.23
N VAL A 915 9.30 17.98 -12.92
CA VAL A 915 8.56 16.90 -12.26
C VAL A 915 7.25 17.45 -11.69
N ILE A 916 6.20 16.64 -11.63
CA ILE A 916 4.93 17.07 -11.03
C ILE A 916 5.08 17.04 -9.51
N LEU A 917 5.00 18.21 -8.89
CA LEU A 917 5.13 18.40 -7.44
C LEU A 917 3.76 18.24 -6.77
N THR A 918 3.72 17.57 -5.62
CA THR A 918 2.52 17.51 -4.78
C THR A 918 2.34 18.84 -4.04
N ASN A 919 1.22 19.54 -4.29
CA ASN A 919 0.90 20.81 -3.64
C ASN A 919 -0.43 20.75 -2.89
N PHE A 920 -0.36 20.51 -1.57
CA PHE A 920 -1.53 20.36 -0.70
C PHE A 920 -2.52 21.54 -0.79
N LYS A 921 -2.00 22.75 -0.96
CA LYS A 921 -2.79 24.00 -1.06
C LYS A 921 -3.66 24.05 -2.32
N GLN A 922 -3.29 23.30 -3.36
CA GLN A 922 -4.00 23.24 -4.64
C GLN A 922 -4.89 21.99 -4.78
N PHE A 923 -4.51 20.87 -4.15
CA PHE A 923 -5.32 19.64 -4.17
C PHE A 923 -6.70 19.79 -3.51
N ARG A 924 -6.86 20.69 -2.52
CA ARG A 924 -8.17 21.06 -1.92
C ARG A 924 -9.23 21.51 -2.92
N PHE A 925 -8.80 21.98 -4.10
CA PHE A 925 -9.69 22.40 -5.19
C PHE A 925 -9.93 21.30 -6.24
N ILE A 926 -9.72 20.02 -5.86
CA ILE A 926 -9.92 18.85 -6.74
C ILE A 926 -9.30 19.09 -8.11
N LEU A 927 -8.01 19.48 -8.14
CA LEU A 927 -7.22 19.74 -9.35
C LEU A 927 -7.64 20.93 -10.24
N TYR A 928 -8.84 21.51 -10.08
CA TYR A 928 -9.34 22.64 -10.89
C TYR A 928 -8.44 23.89 -10.86
N ALA A 929 -7.58 24.01 -9.85
CA ALA A 929 -6.66 25.13 -9.66
C ALA A 929 -5.16 24.80 -9.76
N HIS A 930 -4.79 23.64 -10.30
CA HIS A 930 -3.39 23.20 -10.37
C HIS A 930 -2.72 23.58 -11.71
N PRO A 931 -1.78 24.54 -11.77
CA PRO A 931 -1.28 25.11 -13.02
C PRO A 931 -0.50 24.10 -13.89
N THR A 932 0.23 23.16 -13.26
CA THR A 932 0.93 22.07 -13.98
C THR A 932 -0.04 21.08 -14.64
N LEU A 933 -1.28 20.97 -14.16
CA LEU A 933 -2.27 20.07 -14.76
C LEU A 933 -2.96 20.73 -15.95
N GLU A 934 -3.32 22.00 -15.80
CA GLU A 934 -3.89 22.85 -16.85
C GLU A 934 -2.96 23.06 -18.04
N ASN A 935 -1.71 23.43 -17.80
CA ASN A 935 -0.79 23.92 -18.83
C ASN A 935 0.22 22.86 -19.34
N ASP A 936 0.14 21.63 -18.86
CA ASP A 936 1.07 20.56 -19.24
C ASP A 936 0.47 19.15 -19.17
N TYR A 937 0.06 18.66 -18.00
CA TYR A 937 -0.27 17.23 -17.81
C TYR A 937 -1.61 16.77 -18.41
N MET A 938 -2.60 17.64 -18.61
CA MET A 938 -3.85 17.21 -19.29
C MET A 938 -3.82 17.45 -20.81
N LEU A 939 -2.83 18.20 -21.31
CA LEU A 939 -2.65 18.48 -22.74
C LEU A 939 -2.08 17.23 -23.44
N SER A 940 -2.42 17.01 -24.71
CA SER A 940 -1.97 15.79 -25.41
C SER A 940 -0.53 15.87 -25.90
N HIS A 941 -0.07 17.04 -26.36
CA HIS A 941 1.25 17.19 -26.98
C HIS A 941 2.44 16.85 -26.06
N PRO A 942 2.42 17.10 -24.73
CA PRO A 942 3.54 16.75 -23.84
C PRO A 942 3.71 15.24 -23.57
N HIS A 943 2.73 14.40 -23.94
CA HIS A 943 2.80 12.93 -23.81
C HIS A 943 3.14 12.20 -25.13
N THR A 944 3.27 12.92 -26.24
CA THR A 944 3.54 12.37 -27.58
C THR A 944 4.74 11.41 -27.62
N CYS A 945 5.80 11.71 -26.87
CA CYS A 945 6.99 10.86 -26.76
C CYS A 945 6.67 9.39 -26.45
N SER A 946 5.71 9.13 -25.58
CA SER A 946 5.36 7.77 -25.13
C SER A 946 4.40 7.07 -26.06
N TYR A 947 3.50 7.83 -26.71
CA TYR A 947 2.67 7.31 -27.79
C TYR A 947 3.53 6.91 -29.01
N PHE A 948 4.41 7.79 -29.49
CA PHE A 948 5.30 7.51 -30.62
C PHE A 948 6.32 6.42 -30.30
N SER A 949 6.87 6.36 -29.07
CA SER A 949 7.71 5.22 -28.64
C SER A 949 6.98 3.88 -28.80
N GLY A 950 5.68 3.84 -28.46
CA GLY A 950 4.83 2.66 -28.69
C GLY A 950 4.59 2.38 -30.17
N LEU A 951 4.28 3.41 -30.96
CA LEU A 951 4.09 3.29 -32.41
C LEU A 951 5.34 2.71 -33.11
N PHE A 952 6.53 3.20 -32.74
CA PHE A 952 7.81 2.74 -33.25
C PHE A 952 8.11 1.29 -32.82
N ALA A 953 7.82 0.92 -31.57
CA ALA A 953 7.93 -0.46 -31.10
C ALA A 953 6.98 -1.41 -31.85
N GLY A 954 5.75 -0.99 -32.18
CA GLY A 954 4.83 -1.79 -32.99
C GLY A 954 5.30 -1.99 -34.44
N ILE A 955 5.86 -0.94 -35.06
CA ILE A 955 6.51 -1.03 -36.39
C ILE A 955 7.71 -1.98 -36.34
N ALA A 956 8.54 -1.89 -35.29
CA ALA A 956 9.70 -2.77 -35.09
C ALA A 956 9.28 -4.23 -34.87
N TYR A 957 8.23 -4.48 -34.08
CA TYR A 957 7.66 -5.82 -33.89
C TYR A 957 7.18 -6.42 -35.22
N HIS A 958 6.42 -5.67 -36.02
CA HIS A 958 5.96 -6.15 -37.33
C HIS A 958 7.14 -6.51 -38.26
N ARG A 959 8.17 -5.66 -38.32
CA ARG A 959 9.40 -5.93 -39.09
C ARG A 959 10.17 -7.15 -38.57
N SER A 960 10.26 -7.33 -37.25
CA SER A 960 10.98 -8.46 -36.65
C SER A 960 10.36 -9.83 -36.98
N ARG A 961 9.07 -9.86 -37.34
CA ARG A 961 8.38 -11.06 -37.83
C ARG A 961 8.63 -11.36 -39.31
N THR A 962 8.98 -10.36 -40.12
CA THR A 962 9.26 -10.53 -41.56
C THR A 962 10.75 -10.66 -41.86
N SER A 963 11.62 -10.08 -41.03
CA SER A 963 13.08 -10.16 -41.19
C SER A 963 13.76 -10.03 -39.82
N PRO A 964 14.79 -10.84 -39.50
CA PRO A 964 15.52 -10.70 -38.25
C PRO A 964 16.22 -9.34 -38.20
N ILE A 965 15.88 -8.52 -37.21
CA ILE A 965 16.50 -7.20 -37.02
C ILE A 965 17.84 -7.39 -36.30
N PRO A 966 18.99 -7.03 -36.88
CA PRO A 966 20.31 -7.24 -36.26
C PRO A 966 20.46 -6.56 -34.87
N LEU A 967 19.77 -5.43 -34.68
CA LEU A 967 19.70 -4.70 -33.41
C LEU A 967 19.08 -5.53 -32.25
N LEU A 968 18.32 -6.58 -32.56
CA LEU A 968 17.61 -7.43 -31.60
C LEU A 968 18.19 -8.85 -31.50
N SER A 969 19.09 -9.27 -32.40
CA SER A 969 19.58 -10.66 -32.49
C SER A 969 20.69 -11.02 -31.51
N GLY A 970 21.19 -10.07 -30.71
CA GLY A 970 22.15 -10.32 -29.62
C GLY A 970 23.35 -9.36 -29.64
N GLY A 971 23.87 -9.02 -28.46
CA GLY A 971 25.03 -8.13 -28.28
C GLY A 971 24.81 -7.04 -27.23
N ASN A 972 25.82 -6.19 -27.04
CA ASN A 972 25.82 -5.13 -26.01
C ASN A 972 24.63 -4.15 -26.14
N VAL A 973 24.18 -3.87 -27.37
CA VAL A 973 23.04 -2.96 -27.63
C VAL A 973 21.73 -3.51 -27.06
N VAL A 974 21.47 -4.82 -27.19
CA VAL A 974 20.30 -5.49 -26.60
C VAL A 974 20.36 -5.48 -25.06
N TRP A 975 21.56 -5.53 -24.48
CA TRP A 975 21.73 -5.38 -23.03
C TRP A 975 21.47 -3.93 -22.58
N MET A 976 22.02 -2.93 -23.29
CA MET A 976 21.78 -1.52 -22.98
C MET A 976 20.30 -1.14 -23.08
N LEU A 977 19.61 -1.53 -24.17
CA LEU A 977 18.19 -1.21 -24.36
C LEU A 977 17.30 -1.76 -23.23
N LYS A 978 17.65 -2.89 -22.61
CA LYS A 978 16.88 -3.46 -21.48
C LYS A 978 17.06 -2.69 -20.17
N TRP A 979 18.29 -2.28 -19.87
CA TRP A 979 18.65 -1.80 -18.53
C TRP A 979 18.80 -0.29 -18.44
N VAL A 980 19.19 0.39 -19.52
CA VAL A 980 19.40 1.84 -19.52
C VAL A 980 18.09 2.61 -19.30
N PRO A 981 16.97 2.36 -20.00
CA PRO A 981 15.75 3.13 -19.78
C PRO A 981 15.15 2.98 -18.36
N PRO A 982 15.01 1.78 -17.76
CA PRO A 982 14.57 1.66 -16.36
C PRO A 982 15.52 2.32 -15.36
N THR A 983 16.84 2.17 -15.57
CA THR A 983 17.84 2.79 -14.68
C THR A 983 17.79 4.31 -14.77
N LEU A 984 17.64 4.87 -15.98
CA LEU A 984 17.49 6.31 -16.18
C LEU A 984 16.20 6.86 -15.55
N VAL A 985 15.09 6.11 -15.55
CA VAL A 985 13.87 6.50 -14.82
C VAL A 985 14.14 6.57 -13.32
N LEU A 986 14.81 5.58 -12.73
CA LEU A 986 15.12 5.59 -11.30
C LEU A 986 16.13 6.70 -10.92
N LEU A 987 17.14 6.94 -11.76
CA LEU A 987 18.10 8.04 -11.57
C LEU A 987 17.45 9.42 -11.69
N GLN A 988 16.41 9.57 -12.53
CA GLN A 988 15.63 10.81 -12.63
C GLN A 988 14.56 10.92 -11.52
N ALA A 989 14.10 9.82 -10.94
CA ALA A 989 13.26 9.90 -9.74
C ALA A 989 14.03 10.46 -8.53
N ALA A 990 15.31 10.07 -8.37
CA ALA A 990 16.12 10.38 -7.20
C ALA A 990 16.23 11.88 -6.81
N PRO A 991 16.48 12.84 -7.73
CA PRO A 991 16.53 14.27 -7.40
C PRO A 991 15.15 14.93 -7.17
N ALA A 992 14.03 14.20 -7.16
CA ALA A 992 12.71 14.79 -6.95
C ALA A 992 12.60 15.76 -5.75
N PRO A 993 13.21 15.52 -4.57
CA PRO A 993 13.18 16.48 -3.46
C PRO A 993 13.82 17.84 -3.79
N PHE A 994 14.81 17.90 -4.68
CA PHE A 994 15.49 19.15 -5.07
C PHE A 994 14.52 20.13 -5.75
N PHE A 995 13.58 19.62 -6.55
CA PHE A 995 12.61 20.46 -7.28
C PHE A 995 11.62 21.20 -6.37
N TYR A 996 11.43 20.76 -5.12
CA TYR A 996 10.62 21.47 -4.11
C TYR A 996 11.32 22.70 -3.51
N GLY A 997 12.65 22.79 -3.62
CA GLY A 997 13.44 23.93 -3.15
C GLY A 997 13.67 25.02 -4.19
N LEU A 998 13.18 24.84 -5.43
CA LEU A 998 13.42 25.77 -6.53
C LEU A 998 12.34 26.87 -6.60
N ASN A 999 12.77 28.08 -6.93
CA ASN A 999 11.89 29.22 -7.16
C ASN A 999 11.54 29.35 -8.65
N TYR A 1000 10.28 29.04 -8.99
CA TYR A 1000 9.76 29.07 -10.37
C TYR A 1000 9.26 30.46 -10.83
N SER A 1001 9.63 31.54 -10.15
CA SER A 1001 9.34 32.92 -10.62
C SER A 1001 9.94 33.25 -11.98
N GLN A 1002 11.04 32.57 -12.36
CA GLN A 1002 11.72 32.73 -13.66
C GLN A 1002 11.79 31.41 -14.44
N PRO A 1003 11.76 31.44 -15.78
CA PRO A 1003 11.77 30.25 -16.62
C PRO A 1003 13.16 29.58 -16.65
N MET A 1004 13.23 28.29 -16.34
CA MET A 1004 14.48 27.53 -16.24
C MET A 1004 14.60 26.52 -17.39
N LEU A 1005 15.48 26.78 -18.36
CA LEU A 1005 15.65 25.92 -19.54
C LEU A 1005 16.12 24.49 -19.19
N TRP A 1006 17.08 24.35 -18.28
CA TRP A 1006 17.59 23.03 -17.87
C TRP A 1006 16.48 22.16 -17.25
N ASN A 1007 15.57 22.76 -16.48
CA ASN A 1007 14.43 22.10 -15.83
C ASN A 1007 13.37 21.68 -16.87
N ALA A 1008 13.16 22.49 -17.90
CA ALA A 1008 12.28 22.13 -19.02
C ALA A 1008 12.84 20.96 -19.85
N ILE A 1009 14.14 20.99 -20.17
CA ILE A 1009 14.86 19.89 -20.84
C ILE A 1009 14.76 18.61 -20.01
N TYR A 1010 15.03 18.71 -18.71
CA TYR A 1010 14.95 17.60 -17.76
C TYR A 1010 13.56 16.93 -17.77
N GLY A 1011 12.48 17.72 -17.66
CA GLY A 1011 11.12 17.19 -17.66
C GLY A 1011 10.72 16.51 -18.98
N ALA A 1012 11.24 16.99 -20.11
CA ALA A 1012 11.05 16.35 -21.41
C ALA A 1012 11.83 15.03 -21.55
N VAL A 1013 13.09 14.98 -21.09
CA VAL A 1013 13.92 13.76 -21.10
C VAL A 1013 13.30 12.68 -20.21
N HIS A 1014 12.82 13.03 -19.02
CA HIS A 1014 12.21 12.07 -18.09
C HIS A 1014 10.99 11.34 -18.70
N ARG A 1015 10.12 12.08 -19.39
CA ARG A 1015 8.98 11.54 -20.16
C ARG A 1015 9.42 10.60 -21.28
N CYS A 1016 10.48 10.96 -22.01
CA CYS A 1016 11.04 10.15 -23.08
C CYS A 1016 11.63 8.83 -22.53
N CYS A 1017 12.34 8.87 -21.39
CA CYS A 1017 12.88 7.68 -20.74
C CYS A 1017 11.77 6.71 -20.30
N TRP A 1018 10.66 7.21 -19.74
CA TRP A 1018 9.52 6.36 -19.37
C TRP A 1018 8.84 5.72 -20.60
N GLY A 1019 8.62 6.50 -21.67
CA GLY A 1019 8.08 6.00 -22.93
C GLY A 1019 8.96 4.92 -23.57
N ALA A 1020 10.28 5.15 -23.60
CA ALA A 1020 11.26 4.19 -24.09
C ALA A 1020 11.29 2.90 -23.24
N MET A 1021 11.25 3.02 -21.90
CA MET A 1021 11.15 1.88 -20.98
C MET A 1021 9.92 1.01 -21.29
N CYS A 1022 8.74 1.62 -21.40
CA CYS A 1022 7.51 0.91 -21.72
C CYS A 1022 7.58 0.25 -23.11
N ALA A 1023 8.07 0.98 -24.12
CA ALA A 1023 8.13 0.51 -25.49
C ALA A 1023 9.10 -0.67 -25.67
N VAL A 1024 10.31 -0.60 -25.09
CA VAL A 1024 11.27 -1.71 -25.11
C VAL A 1024 10.75 -2.89 -24.31
N GLY A 1025 10.15 -2.67 -23.14
CA GLY A 1025 9.56 -3.74 -22.33
C GLY A 1025 8.46 -4.52 -23.09
N ILE A 1026 7.58 -3.81 -23.79
CA ILE A 1026 6.51 -4.42 -24.60
C ILE A 1026 7.08 -5.15 -25.81
N LEU A 1027 8.01 -4.53 -26.55
CA LEU A 1027 8.67 -5.16 -27.71
C LEU A 1027 9.42 -6.44 -27.32
N TYR A 1028 10.13 -6.41 -26.19
CA TYR A 1028 10.87 -7.55 -25.65
C TYR A 1028 9.94 -8.69 -25.21
N GLY A 1029 8.86 -8.36 -24.49
CA GLY A 1029 7.84 -9.35 -24.11
C GLY A 1029 7.22 -10.03 -25.33
N ALA A 1030 6.82 -9.24 -26.33
CA ALA A 1030 6.15 -9.75 -27.53
C ALA A 1030 7.07 -10.61 -28.42
N THR A 1031 8.37 -10.33 -28.48
CA THR A 1031 9.32 -11.06 -29.35
C THR A 1031 9.97 -12.28 -28.71
N LEU A 1032 10.08 -12.35 -27.38
CA LEU A 1032 10.81 -13.42 -26.68
C LEU A 1032 9.97 -14.27 -25.73
N TRP A 1033 8.78 -13.82 -25.32
CA TRP A 1033 7.84 -14.67 -24.58
C TRP A 1033 6.90 -15.46 -25.51
N ASN A 1034 6.68 -14.99 -26.75
CA ASN A 1034 5.98 -15.68 -27.86
C ASN A 1034 4.68 -16.40 -27.46
N GLY A 1035 3.93 -15.86 -26.49
CA GLY A 1035 2.67 -16.41 -25.96
C GLY A 1035 2.70 -17.84 -25.38
N ARG A 1036 3.83 -18.57 -25.45
CA ARG A 1036 3.88 -20.04 -25.28
C ARG A 1036 4.15 -20.53 -23.84
N ARG A 1037 4.57 -19.66 -22.91
CA ARG A 1037 5.26 -20.08 -21.67
C ARG A 1037 4.65 -19.66 -20.33
N ALA A 1038 3.50 -18.99 -20.28
CA ALA A 1038 2.86 -18.62 -19.01
C ALA A 1038 1.33 -18.71 -19.04
N ARG A 1039 0.78 -19.75 -18.39
CA ARG A 1039 -0.68 -19.96 -18.23
C ARG A 1039 -1.38 -18.79 -17.50
N ILE A 1040 -0.65 -18.01 -16.72
CA ILE A 1040 -1.18 -16.88 -15.94
C ILE A 1040 -1.83 -15.82 -16.86
N HIS A 1041 -1.26 -15.53 -18.03
CA HIS A 1041 -1.82 -14.54 -18.98
C HIS A 1041 -3.21 -14.91 -19.52
N PHE A 1042 -3.63 -16.17 -19.34
CA PHE A 1042 -4.91 -16.70 -19.81
C PHE A 1042 -5.87 -17.07 -18.67
N HIS A 1043 -5.56 -16.69 -17.41
CA HIS A 1043 -6.42 -16.99 -16.28
C HIS A 1043 -7.74 -16.19 -16.35
N PRO A 1044 -8.92 -16.83 -16.21
CA PRO A 1044 -10.22 -16.16 -16.34
C PRO A 1044 -10.36 -14.86 -15.55
N ALA A 1045 -9.99 -14.86 -14.27
CA ALA A 1045 -10.11 -13.67 -13.42
C ALA A 1045 -9.21 -12.50 -13.90
N LEU A 1046 -8.05 -12.77 -14.50
CA LEU A 1046 -7.18 -11.72 -15.02
C LEU A 1046 -7.76 -11.11 -16.31
N LEU A 1047 -8.31 -11.96 -17.19
CA LEU A 1047 -9.00 -11.51 -18.41
C LEU A 1047 -10.26 -10.69 -18.08
N VAL A 1048 -11.02 -11.07 -17.05
CA VAL A 1048 -12.18 -10.31 -16.56
C VAL A 1048 -11.74 -8.92 -16.07
N LEU A 1049 -10.78 -8.84 -15.15
CA LEU A 1049 -10.30 -7.57 -14.60
C LEU A 1049 -9.66 -6.66 -15.67
N SER A 1050 -8.88 -7.22 -16.60
CA SER A 1050 -8.21 -6.44 -17.65
C SER A 1050 -9.14 -5.94 -18.76
N ARG A 1051 -10.31 -6.57 -18.94
CA ARG A 1051 -11.36 -6.16 -19.89
C ARG A 1051 -12.33 -5.14 -19.29
N LEU A 1052 -12.62 -5.26 -17.99
CA LEU A 1052 -13.45 -4.29 -17.26
C LEU A 1052 -12.69 -2.99 -16.89
N SER A 1053 -11.37 -2.93 -17.09
CA SER A 1053 -10.52 -1.78 -16.75
C SER A 1053 -11.03 -0.43 -17.23
N PHE A 1054 -11.64 -0.37 -18.43
CA PHE A 1054 -12.18 0.86 -18.99
C PHE A 1054 -13.42 1.36 -18.22
N GLY A 1055 -14.31 0.45 -17.81
CA GLY A 1055 -15.48 0.79 -17.01
C GLY A 1055 -15.09 1.24 -15.59
N VAL A 1056 -14.12 0.56 -14.97
CA VAL A 1056 -13.55 1.00 -13.69
C VAL A 1056 -12.95 2.41 -13.81
N TYR A 1057 -12.16 2.66 -14.86
CA TYR A 1057 -11.49 3.95 -15.07
C TYR A 1057 -12.45 5.14 -15.18
N ILE A 1058 -13.57 5.01 -15.90
CA ILE A 1058 -14.49 6.14 -16.12
C ILE A 1058 -15.36 6.45 -14.89
N VAL A 1059 -15.68 5.42 -14.08
CA VAL A 1059 -16.57 5.52 -12.90
C VAL A 1059 -15.82 5.79 -11.59
N GLN A 1060 -14.51 5.47 -11.49
CA GLN A 1060 -13.74 5.54 -10.24
C GLN A 1060 -13.90 6.87 -9.46
N PHE A 1061 -13.83 8.02 -10.15
CA PHE A 1061 -13.92 9.32 -9.48
C PHE A 1061 -15.30 9.57 -8.86
N ASN A 1062 -16.36 9.02 -9.45
CA ASN A 1062 -17.72 9.19 -8.93
C ASN A 1062 -17.89 8.42 -7.63
N VAL A 1063 -17.38 7.19 -7.58
CA VAL A 1063 -17.37 6.35 -6.36
C VAL A 1063 -16.44 6.94 -5.29
N LEU A 1064 -15.29 7.49 -5.69
CA LEU A 1064 -14.36 8.12 -4.77
C LEU A 1064 -14.96 9.38 -4.13
N LYS A 1065 -15.59 10.25 -4.93
CA LYS A 1065 -16.34 11.42 -4.44
C LYS A 1065 -17.52 11.01 -3.56
N SER A 1066 -18.26 9.96 -3.93
CA SER A 1066 -19.40 9.48 -3.13
C SER A 1066 -19.01 8.91 -1.76
N LEU A 1067 -17.72 8.80 -1.43
CA LEU A 1067 -17.25 8.35 -0.12
C LEU A 1067 -16.74 9.50 0.77
N THR A 1068 -16.71 10.74 0.26
CA THR A 1068 -16.42 11.96 1.04
C THR A 1068 -17.67 12.70 1.51
N GLN A 1069 -18.85 12.06 1.41
CA GLN A 1069 -20.16 12.65 1.72
C GLN A 1069 -20.34 12.95 3.20
N ASN A 1070 -20.07 11.97 4.07
CA ASN A 1070 -20.48 12.03 5.48
C ASN A 1070 -19.48 12.79 6.37
N ALA A 1071 -18.93 13.90 5.86
CA ALA A 1071 -17.95 14.75 6.55
C ALA A 1071 -18.65 15.76 7.47
N THR A 1072 -19.31 15.27 8.52
CA THR A 1072 -19.91 16.10 9.57
C THR A 1072 -18.92 16.36 10.72
N ASP A 1073 -19.25 17.32 11.57
CA ASP A 1073 -18.54 17.66 12.82
C ASP A 1073 -17.07 18.10 12.63
N GLU A 1074 -16.08 17.23 12.89
CA GLU A 1074 -14.65 17.58 12.81
C GLU A 1074 -14.03 17.33 11.41
N GLY A 1075 -14.82 16.80 10.46
CA GLY A 1075 -14.38 16.44 9.10
C GLY A 1075 -14.01 14.97 8.95
N VAL A 1076 -13.40 14.60 7.83
CA VAL A 1076 -12.96 13.22 7.56
C VAL A 1076 -11.60 13.00 8.24
N ASP A 1077 -11.51 12.16 9.26
CA ASP A 1077 -10.19 11.78 9.78
C ASP A 1077 -9.34 11.12 8.69
N PHE A 1078 -8.08 11.56 8.52
CA PHE A 1078 -7.17 10.92 7.58
C PHE A 1078 -6.83 9.52 8.08
N ASN A 1079 -7.57 8.56 7.57
CA ASN A 1079 -7.50 7.19 7.99
C ASN A 1079 -7.40 6.29 6.77
N TRP A 1080 -6.35 5.47 6.72
CA TRP A 1080 -6.02 4.52 5.64
C TRP A 1080 -7.14 3.50 5.33
N GLN A 1081 -8.19 3.47 6.14
CA GLN A 1081 -9.35 2.58 6.00
C GLN A 1081 -10.33 2.96 4.88
N ILE A 1082 -10.57 4.24 4.56
CA ILE A 1082 -11.48 4.60 3.45
C ILE A 1082 -10.90 4.17 2.09
N TYR A 1083 -9.57 4.13 1.97
CA TYR A 1083 -8.80 3.50 0.89
C TYR A 1083 -9.15 2.03 0.66
N VAL A 1084 -9.62 1.36 1.70
CA VAL A 1084 -10.04 -0.04 1.70
C VAL A 1084 -11.55 -0.15 1.50
N ARG A 1085 -12.36 0.74 2.09
CA ARG A 1085 -13.81 0.86 1.81
C ARG A 1085 -14.09 1.00 0.31
N MET A 1086 -13.25 1.74 -0.42
CA MET A 1086 -13.31 1.90 -1.89
C MET A 1086 -13.14 0.59 -2.69
N THR A 1087 -12.62 -0.47 -2.07
CA THR A 1087 -12.48 -1.81 -2.71
C THR A 1087 -13.56 -2.81 -2.28
N SER A 1088 -14.34 -2.49 -1.23
CA SER A 1088 -15.42 -3.30 -0.69
C SER A 1088 -16.76 -2.57 -0.82
N ALA A 1089 -17.21 -2.40 -2.07
CA ALA A 1089 -18.54 -1.85 -2.33
C ALA A 1089 -19.63 -2.85 -1.88
N SER A 1090 -20.23 -2.58 -0.73
CA SER A 1090 -21.61 -2.97 -0.42
C SER A 1090 -22.42 -1.68 -0.28
N PRO A 1091 -23.51 -1.50 -1.02
CA PRO A 1091 -24.37 -0.34 -0.85
C PRO A 1091 -25.17 -0.49 0.46
N SER A 1092 -24.91 0.38 1.43
CA SER A 1092 -25.87 0.70 2.48
C SER A 1092 -26.57 1.99 2.08
N VAL A 1093 -27.89 1.88 1.87
CA VAL A 1093 -28.83 3.01 1.84
C VAL A 1093 -28.84 3.69 3.21
#